data_AF-A0A812WV09-F1
#
_entry.id   AF-A0A812WV09-F1
#
_cell.length_a   1.000
_cell.length_b   1.000
_cell.length_c   1.000
_cell.angle_alpha   90.00
_cell.angle_beta   90.00
_cell.angle_gamma   90.00
#
_symmetry.space_group_name_H-M   'P 1'
#
loop_
_entity.id
_entity.type
_entity.pdbx_description
1 polymer ?
#
loop_
_entity_poly.entity_id
_entity_poly.type
_entity_poly.pdbx_seq_one_letter_code
_entity_poly.pdbx_strand_id
1 'polypeptide(L)'
;MALAKRQFFTGAGRWWNLLDTITVILFVAKFLGENELLETSSSAFRIMRMFRVFRILWAVRVSLAHSSQLRQFRILLESLSESMNVLLWLLILIFGNAYIFSLVFTEGSWFLCPNPQTELVCHKFGSLKSSIMTLLQIQYNGFLWGSLWDELEILPWYFQSTLLTFVAVSLPRRCNPGPLRPNPLVMANTITSFICSLQTIVSKREKDLLIDKELEGNEKVVGQLYNIFHELDTNGNGAVSWTEFQLALQDERMHAFLSTLELDMSDAKKIFHILASEQTNAIEESDFLLGCLRMRGGASGVDMVRIMMEQEWLHNATVHNRTLLHKITRLLSAERLASQGIRNSPSRVMQEQMSETSSGWNPDIHDFNPDEPVVEEADDVQIHTFQRSNLQSWQRAVTLQELLTIRSDLPRVCHGWRSERSGHHLVPEKLNLYDFAYHYILPQTAPPQGLWLRLGMHPAGSAPTVGQQLLQVSEGAALPRAIAIIRQVEGNRSDGRGRPCLDLLVDLKRGRFLAGPRAPPLRLGTEGGDWAPAPEKVTCNGLSASYKELLSTQPCEPVWYCSHWWGEPIFEFVAGCRRHAEVRHLVADARYWVCGYANRQHELDQEISVDVTSTSFNAALREAKGLLLILDPKATPFSRIWCDFELYTAIMSRDMGLDIVTTIPAKNGREADTRMLSKDLVPGESAVAKSVREQNFPIDLLAHGLEVMLENGMATQEEDKKSILQAIATEKFEPGPGKPHVSNELRANMTLHSTLAILAWPQAMNRDQLKYGKGDDKIDVEGALHSDVTRDSVELSLAHFEKTCVDAGVKVLAECLPPNISSLKLSFEGCIQLTDASLHALASHLPKLRTLYLDFVGCENLTDVGMKALAESLPETLAELELHFVGCVRLNSSGLETLSNKLQPLQFLRVVKVTYAGTRVNRNFASRAELRAFVSFGSWMSTEHTSAMHRVLFRF
;
A
#
# COMPACT_ATOMS: atom_id res chain seq x y z
N MET A 1 -2.92 -45.04 -21.73
CA MET A 1 -4.06 -45.67 -21.02
C MET A 1 -3.78 -46.01 -19.54
N ALA A 2 -2.63 -46.58 -19.16
CA ALA A 2 -2.36 -46.94 -17.75
C ALA A 2 -2.23 -45.74 -16.78
N LEU A 3 -1.66 -44.61 -17.24
CA LEU A 3 -1.57 -43.36 -16.47
C LEU A 3 -2.96 -42.74 -16.16
N ALA A 4 -3.88 -42.81 -17.12
CA ALA A 4 -5.26 -42.33 -16.95
C ALA A 4 -6.06 -43.17 -15.93
N LYS A 5 -5.80 -44.48 -15.86
CA LYS A 5 -6.44 -45.38 -14.88
C LYS A 5 -5.97 -45.12 -13.45
N ARG A 6 -4.71 -44.76 -13.24
CA ARG A 6 -4.20 -44.36 -11.91
C ARG A 6 -4.81 -43.02 -11.49
N GLN A 7 -4.83 -42.03 -12.38
CA GLN A 7 -5.44 -40.72 -12.09
C GLN A 7 -6.93 -40.80 -11.73
N PHE A 8 -7.70 -41.77 -12.26
CA PHE A 8 -9.11 -41.94 -11.91
C PHE A 8 -9.32 -42.21 -10.40
N PHE A 9 -8.45 -43.00 -9.78
CA PHE A 9 -8.55 -43.34 -8.35
C PHE A 9 -7.64 -42.49 -7.44
N THR A 10 -6.60 -41.84 -7.99
CA THR A 10 -5.62 -41.07 -7.19
C THR A 10 -5.65 -39.56 -7.43
N GLY A 11 -6.43 -39.07 -8.39
CA GLY A 11 -6.51 -37.64 -8.72
C GLY A 11 -7.40 -36.83 -7.76
N ALA A 12 -7.40 -35.50 -7.93
CA ALA A 12 -8.18 -34.56 -7.11
C ALA A 12 -9.69 -34.88 -7.07
N GLY A 13 -10.23 -35.55 -8.11
CA GLY A 13 -11.62 -36.00 -8.18
C GLY A 13 -11.93 -37.39 -7.60
N ARG A 14 -10.99 -38.05 -6.90
CA ARG A 14 -11.12 -39.47 -6.48
C ARG A 14 -12.40 -39.82 -5.74
N TRP A 15 -12.85 -38.98 -4.81
CA TRP A 15 -14.06 -39.23 -4.01
C TRP A 15 -15.32 -39.19 -4.86
N TRP A 16 -15.31 -38.36 -5.89
CA TRP A 16 -16.43 -38.25 -6.81
C TRP A 16 -16.48 -39.38 -7.82
N ASN A 17 -15.32 -39.79 -8.34
CA ASN A 17 -15.22 -40.95 -9.22
C ASN A 17 -15.64 -42.24 -8.50
N LEU A 18 -15.35 -42.34 -7.20
CA LEU A 18 -15.83 -43.42 -6.34
C LEU A 18 -17.36 -43.42 -6.22
N LEU A 19 -17.97 -42.27 -5.97
CA LEU A 19 -19.43 -42.13 -5.88
C LEU A 19 -20.14 -42.42 -7.21
N ASP A 20 -19.59 -41.98 -8.33
CA ASP A 20 -20.11 -42.29 -9.67
C ASP A 20 -19.98 -43.79 -9.97
N THR A 21 -18.86 -44.41 -9.57
CA THR A 21 -18.67 -45.87 -9.69
C THR A 21 -19.70 -46.64 -8.87
N ILE A 22 -19.96 -46.23 -7.62
CA ILE A 22 -20.99 -46.82 -6.77
C ILE A 22 -22.38 -46.68 -7.42
N THR A 23 -22.69 -45.50 -7.96
CA THR A 23 -23.99 -45.23 -8.59
C THR A 23 -24.21 -46.08 -9.84
N VAL A 24 -23.18 -46.25 -10.67
CA VAL A 24 -23.22 -47.11 -11.86
C VAL A 24 -23.35 -48.58 -11.47
N ILE A 25 -22.60 -49.05 -10.45
CA ILE A 25 -22.72 -50.42 -9.94
C ILE A 25 -24.15 -50.68 -9.44
N LEU A 26 -24.73 -49.76 -8.67
CA LEU A 26 -26.11 -49.87 -8.19
C LEU A 26 -27.14 -49.82 -9.34
N PHE A 27 -26.89 -49.03 -10.38
CA PHE A 27 -27.72 -48.99 -11.57
C PHE A 27 -27.68 -50.31 -12.35
N VAL A 28 -26.49 -50.88 -12.54
CA VAL A 28 -26.27 -52.16 -13.22
C VAL A 28 -26.86 -53.30 -12.39
N ALA A 29 -26.67 -53.30 -11.08
CA ALA A 29 -27.29 -54.27 -10.17
C ALA A 29 -28.82 -54.22 -10.26
N LYS A 30 -29.41 -53.02 -10.38
CA LYS A 30 -30.84 -52.86 -10.63
C LYS A 30 -31.25 -53.39 -12.01
N PHE A 31 -30.50 -53.09 -13.07
CA PHE A 31 -30.83 -53.54 -14.43
C PHE A 31 -30.72 -55.07 -14.57
N LEU A 32 -29.71 -55.67 -13.95
CA LEU A 32 -29.55 -57.13 -13.89
C LEU A 32 -30.65 -57.76 -13.03
N GLY A 33 -31.01 -57.14 -11.90
CA GLY A 33 -32.12 -57.59 -11.05
C GLY A 33 -33.53 -57.35 -11.62
N GLU A 34 -33.70 -56.50 -12.63
CA GLU A 34 -34.97 -56.33 -13.37
C GLU A 34 -35.14 -57.42 -14.46
N ASN A 35 -34.06 -58.10 -14.87
CA ASN A 35 -34.10 -59.15 -15.91
C ASN A 35 -34.01 -60.58 -15.35
N GLU A 36 -33.74 -60.77 -14.06
CA GLU A 36 -33.91 -62.07 -13.39
C GLU A 36 -35.05 -62.00 -12.37
N LEU A 37 -36.05 -62.86 -12.62
CA LEU A 37 -37.10 -63.33 -11.73
C LEU A 37 -36.70 -63.28 -10.25
N LEU A 38 -37.15 -62.30 -9.49
CA LEU A 38 -37.37 -62.44 -8.04
C LEU A 38 -38.39 -61.39 -7.55
N GLU A 39 -39.65 -61.79 -7.58
CA GLU A 39 -40.75 -61.18 -6.84
C GLU A 39 -40.53 -61.33 -5.33
N THR A 40 -39.71 -60.50 -4.68
CA THR A 40 -39.76 -60.41 -3.20
C THR A 40 -39.34 -59.03 -2.65
N SER A 41 -40.19 -58.51 -1.75
CA SER A 41 -40.03 -57.33 -0.88
C SER A 41 -40.38 -55.93 -1.44
N SER A 42 -41.64 -55.52 -1.22
CA SER A 42 -42.21 -54.22 -1.58
C SER A 42 -41.55 -53.01 -0.88
N SER A 43 -40.82 -53.21 0.22
CA SER A 43 -40.06 -52.18 0.92
C SER A 43 -38.71 -51.88 0.24
N ALA A 44 -37.98 -52.91 -0.22
CA ALA A 44 -36.74 -52.74 -0.96
C ALA A 44 -36.99 -52.01 -2.29
N PHE A 45 -38.08 -52.34 -2.99
CA PHE A 45 -38.46 -51.62 -4.22
C PHE A 45 -38.84 -50.14 -3.97
N ARG A 46 -39.39 -49.78 -2.81
CA ARG A 46 -39.66 -48.36 -2.46
C ARG A 46 -38.37 -47.60 -2.16
N ILE A 47 -37.43 -48.20 -1.43
CA ILE A 47 -36.09 -47.65 -1.20
C ILE A 47 -35.34 -47.54 -2.53
N MET A 48 -35.49 -48.51 -3.43
CA MET A 48 -34.95 -48.46 -4.80
C MET A 48 -35.60 -47.42 -5.71
N ARG A 49 -36.85 -47.00 -5.43
CA ARG A 49 -37.43 -45.81 -6.07
C ARG A 49 -36.80 -44.52 -5.57
N MET A 50 -36.41 -44.43 -4.30
CA MET A 50 -35.63 -43.28 -3.81
C MET A 50 -34.23 -43.21 -4.43
N PHE A 51 -33.62 -44.35 -4.79
CA PHE A 51 -32.36 -44.35 -5.55
C PHE A 51 -32.48 -43.72 -6.96
N ARG A 52 -33.70 -43.47 -7.47
CA ARG A 52 -33.90 -42.62 -8.66
C ARG A 52 -33.45 -41.18 -8.43
N VAL A 53 -33.48 -40.69 -7.18
CA VAL A 53 -32.95 -39.36 -6.83
C VAL A 53 -31.43 -39.32 -7.06
N PHE A 54 -30.70 -40.41 -6.80
CA PHE A 54 -29.29 -40.50 -7.14
C PHE A 54 -29.05 -40.55 -8.66
N ARG A 55 -29.99 -41.12 -9.44
CA ARG A 55 -29.95 -40.99 -10.91
C ARG A 55 -30.18 -39.54 -11.35
N ILE A 56 -31.05 -38.79 -10.67
CA ILE A 56 -31.24 -37.36 -10.93
C ILE A 56 -29.99 -36.58 -10.53
N LEU A 57 -29.39 -36.83 -9.36
CA LEU A 57 -28.16 -36.17 -8.93
C LEU A 57 -26.97 -36.54 -9.83
N TRP A 58 -26.88 -37.78 -10.29
CA TRP A 58 -25.90 -38.23 -11.27
C TRP A 58 -26.17 -37.62 -12.65
N ALA A 59 -27.42 -37.56 -13.12
CA ALA A 59 -27.77 -36.92 -14.38
C ALA A 59 -27.51 -35.40 -14.31
N VAL A 60 -27.88 -34.76 -13.20
CA VAL A 60 -27.57 -33.36 -12.89
C VAL A 60 -26.06 -33.18 -12.86
N ARG A 61 -25.28 -34.04 -12.20
CA ARG A 61 -23.81 -33.99 -12.18
C ARG A 61 -23.18 -34.21 -13.56
N VAL A 62 -23.63 -35.19 -14.33
CA VAL A 62 -23.14 -35.45 -15.69
C VAL A 62 -23.48 -34.26 -16.59
N SER A 63 -24.68 -33.70 -16.45
CA SER A 63 -25.07 -32.47 -17.14
C SER A 63 -24.29 -31.24 -16.64
N LEU A 64 -23.91 -31.16 -15.36
CA LEU A 64 -23.06 -30.13 -14.77
C LEU A 64 -21.59 -30.28 -15.17
N ALA A 65 -21.13 -31.51 -15.42
CA ALA A 65 -19.76 -31.81 -15.83
C ALA A 65 -19.54 -31.61 -17.33
N HIS A 66 -20.59 -31.79 -18.16
CA HIS A 66 -20.53 -31.57 -19.60
C HIS A 66 -21.02 -30.18 -20.05
N SER A 67 -21.83 -29.48 -19.26
CA SER A 67 -22.33 -28.15 -19.65
C SER A 67 -21.50 -27.02 -19.03
N SER A 68 -20.92 -26.20 -19.91
CA SER A 68 -20.25 -24.94 -19.54
C SER A 68 -21.22 -23.91 -18.95
N GLN A 69 -22.52 -24.00 -19.29
CA GLN A 69 -23.57 -23.08 -18.87
C GLN A 69 -23.92 -23.17 -17.38
N LEU A 70 -23.72 -24.33 -16.74
CA LEU A 70 -24.03 -24.52 -15.31
C LEU A 70 -22.81 -24.34 -14.40
N ARG A 71 -21.69 -23.82 -14.92
CA ARG A 71 -20.49 -23.51 -14.12
C ARG A 71 -20.83 -22.63 -12.92
N GLN A 72 -21.64 -21.59 -13.12
CA GLN A 72 -22.09 -20.71 -12.03
C GLN A 72 -22.84 -21.46 -10.94
N PHE A 73 -23.71 -22.41 -11.32
CA PHE A 73 -24.42 -23.25 -10.36
C PHE A 73 -23.47 -24.18 -9.59
N ARG A 74 -22.43 -24.72 -10.24
CA ARG A 74 -21.40 -25.53 -9.57
C ARG A 74 -20.63 -24.73 -8.52
N ILE A 75 -20.28 -23.48 -8.82
CA ILE A 75 -19.57 -22.60 -7.87
C ILE A 75 -20.48 -22.18 -6.72
N LEU A 76 -21.77 -21.94 -7.00
CA LEU A 76 -22.77 -21.75 -5.96
C LEU A 76 -22.91 -23.01 -5.08
N LEU A 77 -22.89 -24.20 -5.65
CA LEU A 77 -22.90 -25.45 -4.88
C LEU A 77 -21.62 -25.67 -4.07
N GLU A 78 -20.45 -25.32 -4.62
CA GLU A 78 -19.16 -25.42 -3.92
C GLU A 78 -19.07 -24.39 -2.77
N SER A 79 -19.55 -23.15 -2.97
CA SER A 79 -19.67 -22.15 -1.90
C SER A 79 -20.72 -22.51 -0.84
N LEU A 80 -21.86 -23.08 -1.25
CA LEU A 80 -22.83 -23.66 -0.33
C LEU A 80 -22.19 -24.81 0.47
N SER A 81 -21.40 -25.67 -0.16
CA SER A 81 -20.73 -26.79 0.52
C SER A 81 -19.75 -26.33 1.60
N GLU A 82 -19.04 -25.23 1.39
CA GLU A 82 -18.16 -24.65 2.41
C GLU A 82 -18.95 -24.03 3.57
N SER A 83 -20.12 -23.46 3.28
CA SER A 83 -21.03 -22.93 4.31
C SER A 83 -21.76 -24.02 5.12
N MET A 84 -21.82 -25.26 4.62
CA MET A 84 -22.51 -26.36 5.31
C MET A 84 -21.91 -26.66 6.69
N ASN A 85 -20.62 -26.41 6.90
CA ASN A 85 -19.99 -26.59 8.21
C ASN A 85 -20.54 -25.59 9.24
N VAL A 86 -20.74 -24.33 8.86
CA VAL A 86 -21.32 -23.32 9.76
C VAL A 86 -22.81 -23.59 9.99
N LEU A 87 -23.53 -23.99 8.94
CA LEU A 87 -24.94 -24.42 9.04
C LEU A 87 -25.09 -25.62 9.98
N LEU A 88 -24.19 -26.59 9.92
CA LEU A 88 -24.20 -27.75 10.81
C LEU A 88 -24.09 -27.33 12.28
N TRP A 89 -23.14 -26.44 12.61
CA TRP A 89 -23.01 -25.92 13.97
C TRP A 89 -24.23 -25.11 14.42
N LEU A 90 -24.84 -24.35 13.52
CA LEU A 90 -26.08 -23.61 13.79
C LEU A 90 -27.25 -24.56 14.07
N LEU A 91 -27.41 -25.62 13.28
CA LEU A 91 -28.44 -26.63 13.48
C LEU A 91 -28.23 -27.39 14.80
N ILE A 92 -26.98 -27.74 15.12
CA ILE A 92 -26.62 -28.34 16.42
C ILE A 92 -27.02 -27.41 17.57
N LEU A 93 -26.80 -26.10 17.44
CA LEU A 93 -27.17 -25.13 18.46
C LEU A 93 -28.69 -24.97 18.60
N ILE A 94 -29.44 -24.89 17.48
CA ILE A 94 -30.91 -24.81 17.49
C ILE A 94 -31.52 -26.08 18.10
N PHE A 95 -31.10 -27.27 17.64
CA PHE A 95 -31.59 -28.54 18.16
C PHE A 95 -31.15 -28.78 19.61
N GLY A 96 -29.92 -28.40 19.97
CA GLY A 96 -29.42 -28.50 21.34
C GLY A 96 -30.24 -27.65 22.30
N ASN A 97 -30.59 -26.43 21.90
CA ASN A 97 -31.47 -25.55 22.68
C ASN A 97 -32.87 -26.16 22.81
N ALA A 98 -33.52 -26.54 21.71
CA ALA A 98 -34.84 -27.18 21.76
C ALA A 98 -34.85 -28.46 22.61
N TYR A 99 -33.78 -29.26 22.53
CA TYR A 99 -33.62 -30.49 23.31
C TYR A 99 -33.58 -30.22 24.82
N ILE A 100 -32.74 -29.29 25.28
CA ILE A 100 -32.60 -28.96 26.71
C ILE A 100 -33.95 -28.51 27.29
N PHE A 101 -34.65 -27.60 26.60
CA PHE A 101 -35.94 -27.10 27.06
C PHE A 101 -37.04 -28.18 26.95
N SER A 102 -36.99 -29.05 25.95
CA SER A 102 -37.98 -30.13 25.78
C SER A 102 -37.95 -31.17 26.90
N LEU A 103 -36.78 -31.43 27.50
CA LEU A 103 -36.65 -32.34 28.63
C LEU A 103 -37.47 -31.85 29.83
N VAL A 104 -37.39 -30.54 30.12
CA VAL A 104 -38.13 -29.92 31.22
C VAL A 104 -39.65 -30.12 31.04
N PHE A 105 -40.18 -29.84 29.85
CA PHE A 105 -41.63 -30.01 29.59
C PHE A 105 -42.09 -31.47 29.54
N THR A 106 -41.24 -32.39 29.07
CA THR A 106 -41.58 -33.81 29.01
C THR A 106 -41.67 -34.42 30.40
N GLU A 107 -40.73 -34.09 31.29
CA GLU A 107 -40.77 -34.50 32.70
C GLU A 107 -41.98 -33.89 33.44
N GLY A 108 -42.28 -32.61 33.16
CA GLY A 108 -43.41 -31.92 33.78
C GLY A 108 -44.78 -32.46 33.35
N SER A 109 -44.93 -32.84 32.08
CA SER A 109 -46.21 -33.32 31.54
C SER A 109 -46.46 -34.81 31.78
N TRP A 110 -45.42 -35.61 31.99
CA TRP A 110 -45.54 -37.05 32.25
C TRP A 110 -46.52 -37.37 33.39
N PHE A 111 -46.50 -36.57 34.48
CA PHE A 111 -47.38 -36.76 35.63
C PHE A 111 -48.85 -36.39 35.38
N LEU A 112 -49.14 -35.58 34.34
CA LEU A 112 -50.48 -35.04 34.07
C LEU A 112 -51.25 -35.80 32.99
N CYS A 113 -50.58 -36.62 32.18
CA CYS A 113 -51.23 -37.35 31.08
C CYS A 113 -52.32 -38.37 31.40
N PRO A 114 -52.53 -38.80 32.64
CA PRO A 114 -53.75 -39.53 32.99
C PRO A 114 -55.03 -38.67 32.99
N ASN A 115 -54.94 -37.33 32.99
CA ASN A 115 -56.10 -36.43 33.15
C ASN A 115 -56.70 -35.97 31.80
N PRO A 116 -58.02 -36.15 31.57
CA PRO A 116 -58.69 -35.70 30.34
C PRO A 116 -58.69 -34.17 30.14
N GLN A 117 -58.54 -33.37 31.20
CA GLN A 117 -58.48 -31.91 31.07
C GLN A 117 -57.13 -31.40 30.52
N THR A 118 -56.10 -32.24 30.47
CA THR A 118 -54.74 -31.89 30.00
C THR A 118 -54.39 -32.58 28.67
N GLU A 119 -55.41 -32.97 27.89
CA GLU A 119 -55.24 -33.72 26.63
C GLU A 119 -54.31 -32.99 25.65
N LEU A 120 -54.43 -31.66 25.53
CA LEU A 120 -53.60 -30.86 24.64
C LEU A 120 -52.14 -30.79 25.10
N VAL A 121 -51.91 -30.58 26.40
CA VAL A 121 -50.55 -30.56 27.00
C VAL A 121 -49.87 -31.91 26.80
N CYS A 122 -50.61 -33.01 26.92
CA CYS A 122 -50.08 -34.36 26.75
C CYS A 122 -49.87 -34.76 25.29
N HIS A 123 -50.72 -34.30 24.39
CA HIS A 123 -50.48 -34.45 22.96
C HIS A 123 -49.23 -33.67 22.51
N LYS A 124 -48.95 -32.51 23.12
CA LYS A 124 -47.84 -31.62 22.73
C LYS A 124 -46.52 -31.90 23.45
N PHE A 125 -46.55 -32.26 24.73
CA PHE A 125 -45.37 -32.47 25.58
C PHE A 125 -45.23 -33.88 26.15
N GLY A 126 -46.20 -34.77 25.97
CA GLY A 126 -46.20 -36.11 26.60
C GLY A 126 -45.13 -37.09 26.09
N SER A 127 -44.35 -36.71 25.07
CA SER A 127 -43.15 -37.46 24.68
C SER A 127 -42.05 -36.50 24.26
N LEU A 128 -40.80 -36.87 24.50
CA LEU A 128 -39.63 -36.04 24.16
C LEU A 128 -39.65 -35.57 22.70
N LYS A 129 -40.00 -36.46 21.77
CA LYS A 129 -40.13 -36.13 20.35
C LYS A 129 -41.20 -35.07 20.09
N SER A 130 -42.35 -35.17 20.76
CA SER A 130 -43.46 -34.23 20.60
C SER A 130 -43.12 -32.88 21.23
N SER A 131 -42.46 -32.88 22.38
CA SER A 131 -41.95 -31.67 23.05
C SER A 131 -40.94 -30.91 22.18
N ILE A 132 -39.95 -31.61 21.61
CA ILE A 132 -38.97 -31.01 20.68
C ILE A 132 -39.70 -30.41 19.47
N MET A 133 -40.64 -31.15 18.88
CA MET A 133 -41.40 -30.67 17.72
C MET A 133 -42.25 -29.44 18.06
N THR A 134 -42.92 -29.42 19.21
CA THR A 134 -43.74 -28.29 19.66
C THR A 134 -42.88 -27.04 19.88
N LEU A 135 -41.71 -27.17 20.51
CA LEU A 135 -40.79 -26.05 20.71
C LEU A 135 -40.21 -25.53 19.38
N LEU A 136 -39.88 -26.43 18.44
CA LEU A 136 -39.48 -26.02 17.09
C LEU A 136 -40.62 -25.35 16.32
N GLN A 137 -41.87 -25.81 16.47
CA GLN A 137 -43.05 -25.15 15.90
C GLN A 137 -43.22 -23.74 16.45
N ILE A 138 -42.96 -23.51 17.74
CA ILE A 138 -42.96 -22.18 18.34
C ILE A 138 -41.83 -21.31 17.77
N GLN A 139 -40.61 -21.86 17.67
CA GLN A 139 -39.44 -21.15 17.16
C GLN A 139 -39.60 -20.70 15.70
N TYR A 140 -40.23 -21.51 14.86
CA TYR A 140 -40.53 -21.18 13.46
C TYR A 140 -41.93 -20.58 13.23
N ASN A 141 -42.61 -20.18 14.30
CA ASN A 141 -43.95 -19.56 14.25
C ASN A 141 -45.03 -20.43 13.57
N GLY A 142 -44.83 -21.76 13.54
CA GLY A 142 -45.84 -22.73 13.13
C GLY A 142 -46.90 -23.00 14.20
N PHE A 143 -46.65 -22.59 15.44
CA PHE A 143 -47.60 -22.66 16.55
C PHE A 143 -47.46 -21.43 17.46
N LEU A 144 -48.57 -20.76 17.75
CA LEU A 144 -48.60 -19.57 18.61
C LEU A 144 -48.41 -19.99 20.07
N TRP A 145 -47.27 -19.64 20.67
CA TRP A 145 -46.97 -19.95 22.07
C TRP A 145 -48.01 -19.40 23.06
N GLY A 146 -48.70 -18.31 22.71
CA GLY A 146 -49.78 -17.74 23.52
C GLY A 146 -50.93 -18.70 23.76
N SER A 147 -51.23 -19.59 22.81
CA SER A 147 -52.27 -20.62 22.99
C SER A 147 -51.87 -21.74 23.95
N LEU A 148 -50.56 -21.92 24.20
CA LEU A 148 -50.04 -22.82 25.21
C LEU A 148 -49.92 -22.15 26.59
N TRP A 149 -49.95 -20.82 26.65
CA TRP A 149 -49.76 -20.07 27.89
C TRP A 149 -50.87 -20.35 28.91
N ASP A 150 -52.11 -20.26 28.43
CA ASP A 150 -53.31 -20.46 29.25
C ASP A 150 -53.42 -21.93 29.72
N GLU A 151 -53.06 -22.88 28.85
CA GLU A 151 -53.08 -24.32 29.14
C GLU A 151 -51.96 -24.75 30.12
N LEU A 152 -50.85 -24.00 30.17
CA LEU A 152 -49.76 -24.21 31.11
C LEU A 152 -50.02 -23.61 32.51
N GLU A 153 -51.11 -22.87 32.71
CA GLU A 153 -51.48 -22.31 34.03
C GLU A 153 -51.82 -23.40 35.05
N ILE A 154 -52.23 -24.59 34.57
CA ILE A 154 -52.48 -25.77 35.39
C ILE A 154 -51.18 -26.30 36.02
N LEU A 155 -50.03 -26.00 35.39
CA LEU A 155 -48.70 -26.35 35.88
C LEU A 155 -48.13 -25.24 36.77
N PRO A 156 -47.17 -25.56 37.66
CA PRO A 156 -46.47 -24.55 38.43
C PRO A 156 -45.84 -23.44 37.57
N TRP A 157 -45.85 -22.22 38.10
CA TRP A 157 -45.39 -21.00 37.43
C TRP A 157 -44.02 -21.11 36.75
N TYR A 158 -43.12 -21.98 37.24
CA TYR A 158 -41.80 -22.16 36.66
C TYR A 158 -41.85 -22.73 35.23
N PHE A 159 -42.87 -23.50 34.85
CA PHE A 159 -43.05 -23.96 33.46
C PHE A 159 -43.42 -22.81 32.50
N GLN A 160 -44.29 -21.89 32.94
CA GLN A 160 -44.61 -20.68 32.20
C GLN A 160 -43.36 -19.78 32.06
N SER A 161 -42.56 -19.66 33.14
CA SER A 161 -41.28 -18.96 33.10
C SER A 161 -40.30 -19.60 32.12
N THR A 162 -40.17 -20.94 32.11
CA THR A 162 -39.30 -21.67 31.17
C THR A 162 -39.73 -21.47 29.72
N LEU A 163 -41.05 -21.48 29.44
CA LEU A 163 -41.57 -21.19 28.11
C LEU A 163 -41.22 -19.76 27.68
N LEU A 164 -41.40 -18.78 28.58
CA LEU A 164 -41.07 -17.38 28.31
C LEU A 164 -39.57 -17.20 28.03
N THR A 165 -38.70 -17.86 28.79
CA THR A 165 -37.25 -17.85 28.55
C THR A 165 -36.90 -18.44 27.19
N PHE A 166 -37.49 -19.58 26.83
CA PHE A 166 -37.28 -20.18 25.50
C PHE A 166 -37.73 -19.24 24.37
N VAL A 167 -38.91 -18.63 24.50
CA VAL A 167 -39.45 -17.67 23.52
C VAL A 167 -38.58 -16.42 23.42
N ALA A 168 -38.08 -15.90 24.54
CA ALA A 168 -37.20 -14.72 24.58
C ALA A 168 -35.83 -14.96 23.93
N VAL A 169 -35.29 -16.18 24.03
CA VAL A 169 -34.03 -16.58 23.38
C VAL A 169 -34.23 -16.91 21.89
N SER A 170 -35.41 -17.42 21.51
CA SER A 170 -35.65 -18.00 20.18
C SER A 170 -36.32 -17.06 19.17
N LEU A 171 -37.13 -16.08 19.60
CA LEU A 171 -37.82 -15.18 18.67
C LEU A 171 -37.01 -13.91 18.38
N PRO A 172 -36.73 -13.58 17.11
CA PRO A 172 -36.15 -12.31 16.74
C PRO A 172 -37.22 -11.21 16.90
N ARG A 173 -37.18 -10.47 18.02
CA ARG A 173 -38.11 -9.36 18.21
C ARG A 173 -37.71 -8.19 17.28
N ARG A 174 -38.54 -7.90 16.26
CA ARG A 174 -38.66 -6.54 15.71
C ARG A 174 -39.35 -5.67 16.76
N CYS A 175 -38.60 -5.00 17.63
CA CYS A 175 -39.15 -3.92 18.45
C CYS A 175 -38.22 -2.72 18.41
N ASN A 176 -38.81 -1.60 18.00
CA ASN A 176 -38.40 -0.20 18.11
C ASN A 176 -37.19 0.13 19.03
N PRO A 177 -36.31 1.06 18.62
CA PRO A 177 -35.23 1.55 19.46
C PRO A 177 -35.80 2.42 20.58
N GLY A 178 -35.89 1.88 21.79
CA GLY A 178 -36.09 2.64 23.03
C GLY A 178 -34.83 2.55 23.90
N PRO A 179 -34.49 3.58 24.70
CA PRO A 179 -33.11 3.78 25.15
C PRO A 179 -32.64 2.93 26.34
N LEU A 180 -33.46 2.04 26.91
CA LEU A 180 -33.09 1.30 28.11
C LEU A 180 -33.67 -0.12 28.14
N ARG A 181 -33.05 -1.10 27.46
CA ARG A 181 -32.98 -2.53 27.88
C ARG A 181 -31.79 -3.24 27.19
N PRO A 182 -31.03 -4.11 27.89
CA PRO A 182 -30.03 -4.98 27.25
C PRO A 182 -30.73 -6.08 26.42
N ASN A 183 -30.34 -6.19 25.14
CA ASN A 183 -30.84 -7.22 24.21
C ASN A 183 -30.38 -8.63 24.63
N PRO A 184 -31.25 -9.67 24.60
CA PRO A 184 -30.79 -11.06 24.66
C PRO A 184 -30.12 -11.46 23.33
N LEU A 185 -28.86 -11.88 23.42
CA LEU A 185 -27.83 -11.73 22.37
C LEU A 185 -27.47 -12.98 21.55
N VAL A 186 -28.08 -14.16 21.75
CA VAL A 186 -27.36 -15.40 21.38
C VAL A 186 -27.72 -15.99 20.00
N MET A 187 -29.00 -16.03 19.58
CA MET A 187 -29.39 -16.75 18.35
C MET A 187 -29.69 -15.86 17.13
N ALA A 188 -30.20 -14.63 17.31
CA ALA A 188 -30.48 -13.74 16.19
C ALA A 188 -29.19 -13.20 15.53
N ASN A 189 -28.13 -12.99 16.32
CA ASN A 189 -26.83 -12.53 15.83
C ASN A 189 -26.04 -13.64 15.11
N THR A 190 -26.26 -14.91 15.43
CA THR A 190 -25.58 -16.04 14.76
C THR A 190 -26.17 -16.34 13.39
N ILE A 191 -27.49 -16.26 13.21
CA ILE A 191 -28.11 -16.37 11.87
C ILE A 191 -27.74 -15.16 11.01
N THR A 192 -27.74 -13.95 11.59
CA THR A 192 -27.32 -12.73 10.87
C THR A 192 -25.83 -12.76 10.53
N SER A 193 -24.97 -13.27 11.42
CA SER A 193 -23.54 -13.51 11.17
C SER A 193 -23.31 -14.60 10.12
N PHE A 194 -24.14 -15.65 10.09
CA PHE A 194 -24.11 -16.68 9.05
C PHE A 194 -24.53 -16.10 7.69
N ILE A 195 -25.59 -15.29 7.63
CA ILE A 195 -26.03 -14.62 6.39
C ILE A 195 -24.96 -13.62 5.92
N CYS A 196 -24.36 -12.86 6.84
CA CYS A 196 -23.32 -11.90 6.52
C CYS A 196 -22.02 -12.59 6.05
N SER A 197 -21.64 -13.72 6.66
CA SER A 197 -20.49 -14.53 6.23
C SER A 197 -20.75 -15.24 4.89
N LEU A 198 -21.96 -15.77 4.66
CA LEU A 198 -22.42 -16.23 3.35
C LEU A 198 -22.33 -15.13 2.30
N GLN A 199 -22.86 -13.94 2.58
CA GLN A 199 -22.81 -12.80 1.67
C GLN A 199 -21.37 -12.35 1.37
N THR A 200 -20.48 -12.39 2.36
CA THR A 200 -19.08 -12.01 2.18
C THR A 200 -18.31 -13.03 1.35
N ILE A 201 -18.53 -14.34 1.59
CA ILE A 201 -17.90 -15.43 0.81
C ILE A 201 -18.42 -15.43 -0.62
N VAL A 202 -19.74 -15.29 -0.81
CA VAL A 202 -20.37 -15.18 -2.13
C VAL A 202 -19.89 -13.92 -2.85
N SER A 203 -19.84 -12.76 -2.19
CA SER A 203 -19.41 -11.51 -2.83
C SER A 203 -17.93 -11.52 -3.23
N LYS A 204 -17.06 -12.09 -2.38
CA LYS A 204 -15.63 -12.21 -2.70
C LYS A 204 -15.40 -13.17 -3.87
N ARG A 205 -16.03 -14.35 -3.84
CA ARG A 205 -15.93 -15.31 -4.93
C ARG A 205 -16.66 -14.87 -6.20
N GLU A 206 -17.76 -14.14 -6.10
CA GLU A 206 -18.45 -13.59 -7.27
C GLU A 206 -17.57 -12.57 -7.98
N LYS A 207 -16.83 -11.73 -7.25
CA LYS A 207 -15.84 -10.80 -7.83
C LYS A 207 -14.65 -11.53 -8.45
N ASP A 208 -14.03 -12.45 -7.71
CA ASP A 208 -12.88 -13.22 -8.21
C ASP A 208 -13.28 -14.07 -9.42
N LEU A 209 -14.49 -14.63 -9.42
CA LEU A 209 -15.01 -15.42 -10.52
C LEU A 209 -15.50 -14.58 -11.71
N LEU A 210 -15.99 -13.36 -11.49
CA LEU A 210 -16.28 -12.44 -12.59
C LEU A 210 -14.98 -12.08 -13.31
N ILE A 211 -13.91 -11.81 -12.56
CA ILE A 211 -12.57 -11.55 -13.10
C ILE A 211 -12.06 -12.77 -13.87
N ASP A 212 -12.10 -13.97 -13.27
CA ASP A 212 -11.66 -15.21 -13.93
C ASP A 212 -12.56 -15.61 -15.11
N LYS A 213 -13.85 -15.29 -15.09
CA LYS A 213 -14.79 -15.55 -16.20
C LYS A 213 -14.65 -14.53 -17.33
N GLU A 214 -14.26 -13.30 -17.01
CA GLU A 214 -13.86 -12.28 -18.00
C GLU A 214 -12.56 -12.73 -18.69
N LEU A 215 -11.58 -13.20 -17.90
CA LEU A 215 -10.29 -13.68 -18.39
C LEU A 215 -10.41 -14.97 -19.21
N GLU A 216 -11.05 -16.02 -18.68
CA GLU A 216 -11.28 -17.27 -19.44
C GLU A 216 -12.27 -17.08 -20.60
N GLY A 217 -13.24 -16.19 -20.45
CA GLY A 217 -14.20 -15.85 -21.50
C GLY A 217 -13.51 -15.17 -22.67
N ASN A 218 -12.57 -14.26 -22.39
CA ASN A 218 -11.73 -13.65 -23.41
C ASN A 218 -10.74 -14.66 -23.99
N GLU A 219 -10.14 -15.55 -23.20
CA GLU A 219 -9.23 -16.59 -23.73
C GLU A 219 -9.94 -17.60 -24.65
N LYS A 220 -11.15 -18.06 -24.30
CA LYS A 220 -11.93 -18.97 -25.17
C LYS A 220 -12.46 -18.29 -26.42
N VAL A 221 -12.91 -17.03 -26.30
CA VAL A 221 -13.34 -16.23 -27.46
C VAL A 221 -12.16 -15.93 -28.37
N VAL A 222 -10.99 -15.60 -27.80
CA VAL A 222 -9.72 -15.44 -28.55
C VAL A 222 -9.33 -16.75 -29.23
N GLY A 223 -9.40 -17.89 -28.54
CA GLY A 223 -9.09 -19.19 -29.14
C GLY A 223 -10.05 -19.62 -30.24
N GLN A 224 -11.34 -19.29 -30.12
CA GLN A 224 -12.32 -19.54 -31.18
C GLN A 224 -12.18 -18.58 -32.35
N LEU A 225 -11.96 -17.28 -32.09
CA LEU A 225 -11.67 -16.28 -33.10
C LEU A 225 -10.38 -16.63 -33.86
N TYR A 226 -9.38 -17.19 -33.17
CA TYR A 226 -8.14 -17.67 -33.77
C TYR A 226 -8.41 -18.82 -34.75
N ASN A 227 -9.15 -19.86 -34.34
CA ASN A 227 -9.48 -20.98 -35.22
C ASN A 227 -10.33 -20.55 -36.43
N ILE A 228 -11.29 -19.64 -36.23
CA ILE A 228 -12.14 -19.11 -37.30
C ILE A 228 -11.32 -18.24 -38.25
N PHE A 229 -10.38 -17.46 -37.74
CA PHE A 229 -9.48 -16.67 -38.59
C PHE A 229 -8.66 -17.59 -39.52
N HIS A 230 -8.15 -18.71 -39.00
CA HIS A 230 -7.46 -19.72 -39.82
C HIS A 230 -8.39 -20.50 -40.77
N GLU A 231 -9.70 -20.60 -40.49
CA GLU A 231 -10.69 -21.13 -41.44
C GLU A 231 -11.07 -20.12 -42.53
N LEU A 232 -11.09 -18.81 -42.18
CA LEU A 232 -11.34 -17.69 -43.09
C LEU A 232 -10.16 -17.44 -44.03
N ASP A 233 -8.94 -17.66 -43.53
CA ASP A 233 -7.71 -17.55 -44.30
C ASP A 233 -7.44 -18.83 -45.11
N THR A 234 -8.27 -19.05 -46.13
CA THR A 234 -8.14 -20.20 -47.05
C THR A 234 -6.82 -20.25 -47.81
N ASN A 235 -6.09 -19.13 -47.89
CA ASN A 235 -4.84 -19.03 -48.62
C ASN A 235 -3.60 -19.17 -47.70
N GLY A 236 -3.80 -19.10 -46.37
CA GLY A 236 -2.79 -19.31 -45.33
C GLY A 236 -1.76 -18.19 -45.21
N ASN A 237 -2.08 -16.97 -45.65
CA ASN A 237 -1.16 -15.83 -45.64
C ASN A 237 -1.19 -15.00 -44.34
N GLY A 238 -2.04 -15.35 -43.38
CA GLY A 238 -2.25 -14.66 -42.11
C GLY A 238 -3.14 -13.41 -42.19
N ALA A 239 -3.87 -13.20 -43.30
CA ALA A 239 -4.72 -12.03 -43.53
C ALA A 239 -5.98 -12.35 -44.37
N VAL A 240 -7.16 -11.96 -43.87
CA VAL A 240 -8.44 -12.22 -44.53
C VAL A 240 -8.84 -11.05 -45.42
N SER A 241 -8.85 -11.24 -46.73
CA SER A 241 -9.28 -10.21 -47.69
C SER A 241 -10.81 -9.98 -47.68
N TRP A 242 -11.28 -8.84 -48.19
CA TRP A 242 -12.73 -8.58 -48.32
C TRP A 242 -13.45 -9.68 -49.12
N THR A 243 -12.81 -10.25 -50.13
CA THR A 243 -13.36 -11.35 -50.93
C THR A 243 -13.50 -12.65 -50.15
N GLU A 244 -12.52 -12.98 -49.31
CA GLU A 244 -12.58 -14.16 -48.42
C GLU A 244 -13.60 -13.96 -47.30
N PHE A 245 -13.64 -12.75 -46.74
CA PHE A 245 -14.65 -12.33 -45.77
C PHE A 245 -16.06 -12.38 -46.37
N GLN A 246 -16.25 -11.91 -47.60
CA GLN A 246 -17.53 -11.93 -48.31
C GLN A 246 -17.97 -13.34 -48.71
N LEU A 247 -17.04 -14.23 -49.07
CA LEU A 247 -17.32 -15.65 -49.33
C LEU A 247 -17.70 -16.39 -48.05
N ALA A 248 -17.00 -16.12 -46.96
CA ALA A 248 -17.31 -16.69 -45.65
C ALA A 248 -18.64 -16.17 -45.08
N LEU A 249 -19.02 -14.93 -45.40
CA LEU A 249 -20.34 -14.38 -45.11
C LEU A 249 -21.49 -15.11 -45.83
N GLN A 250 -21.23 -15.96 -46.82
CA GLN A 250 -22.29 -16.79 -47.44
C GLN A 250 -22.52 -18.10 -46.67
N ASP A 251 -21.65 -18.45 -45.72
CA ASP A 251 -21.81 -19.61 -44.85
C ASP A 251 -22.79 -19.29 -43.70
N GLU A 252 -23.86 -20.08 -43.57
CA GLU A 252 -24.84 -19.97 -42.49
C GLU A 252 -24.20 -20.01 -41.09
N ARG A 253 -23.03 -20.67 -40.95
CA ARG A 253 -22.29 -20.75 -39.68
C ARG A 253 -21.66 -19.42 -39.29
N MET A 254 -21.13 -18.66 -40.25
CA MET A 254 -20.53 -17.34 -40.01
C MET A 254 -21.59 -16.31 -39.62
N HIS A 255 -22.77 -16.38 -40.24
CA HIS A 255 -23.91 -15.56 -39.88
C HIS A 255 -24.40 -15.80 -38.45
N ALA A 256 -24.56 -17.07 -38.06
CA ALA A 256 -24.94 -17.42 -36.69
C ALA A 256 -23.89 -16.93 -35.67
N PHE A 257 -22.60 -16.99 -36.02
CA PHE A 257 -21.50 -16.54 -35.17
C PHE A 257 -21.48 -15.02 -34.95
N LEU A 258 -21.62 -14.21 -36.02
CA LEU A 258 -21.65 -12.75 -35.91
C LEU A 258 -22.87 -12.24 -35.12
N SER A 259 -24.01 -12.92 -35.25
CA SER A 259 -25.16 -12.68 -34.38
C SER A 259 -24.90 -13.05 -32.92
N THR A 260 -23.99 -13.99 -32.64
CA THR A 260 -23.57 -14.34 -31.27
C THR A 260 -22.65 -13.26 -30.65
N LEU A 261 -21.99 -12.45 -31.48
CA LEU A 261 -21.19 -11.29 -31.09
C LEU A 261 -22.02 -9.99 -31.01
N GLU A 262 -23.36 -10.07 -31.10
CA GLU A 262 -24.30 -8.93 -31.10
C GLU A 262 -24.06 -7.89 -32.22
N LEU A 263 -23.36 -8.28 -33.28
CA LEU A 263 -23.11 -7.39 -34.42
C LEU A 263 -24.26 -7.51 -35.43
N ASP A 264 -24.96 -6.40 -35.67
CA ASP A 264 -26.04 -6.36 -36.67
C ASP A 264 -25.46 -6.38 -38.10
N MET A 265 -25.92 -7.36 -38.88
CA MET A 265 -25.36 -7.72 -40.19
C MET A 265 -25.84 -6.82 -41.34
N SER A 266 -26.72 -5.87 -41.02
CA SER A 266 -27.24 -4.86 -41.93
C SER A 266 -26.13 -3.96 -42.52
N ASP A 267 -24.94 -3.90 -41.89
CA ASP A 267 -23.79 -3.11 -42.34
C ASP A 267 -22.44 -3.87 -42.26
N ALA A 268 -22.39 -5.14 -42.69
CA ALA A 268 -21.16 -5.96 -42.67
C ALA A 268 -19.93 -5.30 -43.32
N LYS A 269 -20.15 -4.41 -44.31
CA LYS A 269 -19.09 -3.64 -44.97
C LYS A 269 -18.48 -2.57 -44.07
N LYS A 270 -19.25 -1.96 -43.17
CA LYS A 270 -18.72 -1.00 -42.18
C LYS A 270 -17.93 -1.73 -41.10
N ILE A 271 -18.39 -2.91 -40.68
CA ILE A 271 -17.68 -3.73 -39.68
C ILE A 271 -16.34 -4.18 -40.24
N PHE A 272 -16.29 -4.67 -41.48
CA PHE A 272 -15.03 -4.99 -42.12
C PHE A 272 -14.12 -3.77 -42.23
N HIS A 273 -14.66 -2.59 -42.52
CA HIS A 273 -13.85 -1.36 -42.59
C HIS A 273 -13.33 -0.87 -41.24
N ILE A 274 -14.01 -1.25 -40.14
CA ILE A 274 -13.58 -0.96 -38.76
C ILE A 274 -12.49 -1.95 -38.30
N LEU A 275 -12.58 -3.21 -38.75
CA LEU A 275 -11.65 -4.29 -38.40
C LEU A 275 -10.43 -4.39 -39.33
N ALA A 276 -10.62 -4.08 -40.61
CA ALA A 276 -9.60 -4.18 -41.63
C ALA A 276 -8.62 -3.03 -41.48
N SER A 277 -7.35 -3.36 -41.61
CA SER A 277 -6.30 -2.36 -41.69
C SER A 277 -6.52 -1.52 -42.96
N GLU A 278 -6.58 -0.20 -42.80
CA GLU A 278 -6.77 0.75 -43.91
C GLU A 278 -5.71 0.61 -45.01
N GLN A 279 -4.56 -0.03 -44.69
CA GLN A 279 -3.43 -0.19 -45.60
C GLN A 279 -3.49 -1.46 -46.45
N THR A 280 -4.02 -2.57 -45.93
CA THR A 280 -4.07 -3.86 -46.63
C THR A 280 -5.45 -4.17 -47.18
N ASN A 281 -6.49 -3.47 -46.71
CA ASN A 281 -7.90 -3.74 -47.01
C ASN A 281 -8.27 -5.23 -46.77
N ALA A 282 -7.54 -5.83 -45.84
CA ALA A 282 -7.61 -7.19 -45.37
C ALA A 282 -7.49 -7.14 -43.85
N ILE A 283 -8.14 -8.06 -43.17
CA ILE A 283 -8.11 -8.14 -41.72
C ILE A 283 -6.96 -9.05 -41.33
N GLU A 284 -5.94 -8.49 -40.66
CA GLU A 284 -4.84 -9.27 -40.08
C GLU A 284 -5.30 -9.96 -38.80
N GLU A 285 -4.68 -11.09 -38.44
CA GLU A 285 -5.10 -11.97 -37.34
C GLU A 285 -5.25 -11.22 -36.00
N SER A 286 -4.27 -10.40 -35.66
CA SER A 286 -4.28 -9.60 -34.43
C SER A 286 -5.37 -8.52 -34.42
N ASP A 287 -5.68 -7.95 -35.58
CA ASP A 287 -6.67 -6.89 -35.73
C ASP A 287 -8.09 -7.45 -35.71
N PHE A 288 -8.29 -8.63 -36.30
CA PHE A 288 -9.52 -9.40 -36.19
C PHE A 288 -9.84 -9.72 -34.72
N LEU A 289 -8.85 -10.24 -33.98
CA LEU A 289 -9.00 -10.60 -32.58
C LEU A 289 -9.26 -9.39 -31.67
N LEU A 290 -8.44 -8.34 -31.80
CA LEU A 290 -8.53 -7.15 -30.96
C LEU A 290 -9.78 -6.32 -31.27
N GLY A 291 -10.15 -6.22 -32.54
CA GLY A 291 -11.32 -5.48 -32.97
C GLY A 291 -12.64 -6.14 -32.56
N CYS A 292 -12.75 -7.47 -32.66
CA CYS A 292 -13.93 -8.20 -32.18
C CYS A 292 -14.09 -8.14 -30.65
N LEU A 293 -12.98 -8.12 -29.88
CA LEU A 293 -13.01 -7.94 -28.43
C LEU A 293 -13.44 -6.52 -28.01
N ARG A 294 -13.01 -5.49 -28.74
CA ARG A 294 -13.35 -4.08 -28.45
C ARG A 294 -14.81 -3.76 -28.70
N MET A 295 -15.39 -4.29 -29.79
CA MET A 295 -16.80 -4.03 -30.11
C MET A 295 -17.78 -4.74 -29.17
N ARG A 296 -17.30 -5.73 -28.39
CA ARG A 296 -18.07 -6.48 -27.40
C ARG A 296 -18.22 -5.76 -26.05
N GLY A 297 -17.34 -4.80 -25.73
CA GLY A 297 -17.40 -4.03 -24.48
C GLY A 297 -18.17 -2.73 -24.67
N GLY A 298 -19.35 -2.58 -24.05
CA GLY A 298 -20.09 -1.32 -24.04
C GLY A 298 -19.24 -0.15 -23.49
N ALA A 299 -19.58 1.09 -23.90
CA ALA A 299 -18.84 2.31 -23.54
C ALA A 299 -18.49 2.35 -22.04
N SER A 300 -17.23 2.58 -21.72
CA SER A 300 -16.69 2.41 -20.38
C SER A 300 -17.14 3.56 -19.45
N GLY A 301 -17.12 3.33 -18.13
CA GLY A 301 -17.35 4.40 -17.14
C GLY A 301 -16.39 5.60 -17.28
N VAL A 302 -15.22 5.40 -17.90
CA VAL A 302 -14.25 6.45 -18.24
C VAL A 302 -14.78 7.37 -19.34
N ASP A 303 -15.57 6.85 -20.28
CA ASP A 303 -16.20 7.64 -21.34
C ASP A 303 -17.32 8.54 -20.79
N MET A 304 -18.08 8.06 -19.79
CA MET A 304 -19.08 8.86 -19.07
C MET A 304 -18.41 9.95 -18.23
N VAL A 305 -17.31 9.64 -17.52
CA VAL A 305 -16.55 10.62 -16.75
C VAL A 305 -15.92 11.68 -17.66
N ARG A 306 -15.42 11.29 -18.84
CA ARG A 306 -14.90 12.22 -19.86
C ARG A 306 -15.99 13.20 -20.35
N ILE A 307 -17.20 12.70 -20.62
CA ILE A 307 -18.34 13.55 -21.01
C ILE A 307 -18.79 14.47 -19.84
N MET A 308 -18.74 13.99 -18.60
CA MET A 308 -19.05 14.80 -17.41
C MET A 308 -18.00 15.90 -17.17
N MET A 309 -16.73 15.62 -17.41
CA MET A 309 -15.64 16.62 -17.33
C MET A 309 -15.76 17.67 -18.44
N GLU A 310 -16.14 17.29 -19.66
CA GLU A 310 -16.41 18.26 -20.75
C GLU A 310 -17.61 19.18 -20.41
N GLN A 311 -18.65 18.65 -19.77
CA GLN A 311 -19.79 19.44 -19.28
C GLN A 311 -19.38 20.45 -18.21
N GLU A 312 -18.54 20.05 -17.26
CA GLU A 312 -18.06 20.92 -16.18
C GLU A 312 -17.12 22.00 -16.72
N TRP A 313 -16.28 21.67 -17.71
CA TRP A 313 -15.41 22.62 -18.39
C TRP A 313 -16.20 23.68 -19.16
N LEU A 314 -17.25 23.28 -19.90
CA LEU A 314 -18.17 24.20 -20.58
C LEU A 314 -18.92 25.09 -19.57
N HIS A 315 -19.33 24.54 -18.43
CA HIS A 315 -19.99 25.31 -17.37
C HIS A 315 -19.05 26.38 -16.78
N ASN A 316 -17.80 26.02 -16.46
CA ASN A 316 -16.83 26.95 -15.90
C ASN A 316 -16.38 28.02 -16.91
N ALA A 317 -16.24 27.66 -18.19
CA ALA A 317 -15.93 28.60 -19.25
C ALA A 317 -17.06 29.64 -19.45
N THR A 318 -18.33 29.24 -19.38
CA THR A 318 -19.47 30.15 -19.49
C THR A 318 -19.59 31.09 -18.28
N VAL A 319 -19.33 30.60 -17.06
CA VAL A 319 -19.27 31.44 -15.84
C VAL A 319 -18.15 32.47 -15.95
N HIS A 320 -16.94 32.04 -16.37
CA HIS A 320 -15.79 32.94 -16.53
C HIS A 320 -16.06 34.05 -17.56
N ASN A 321 -16.62 33.70 -18.73
CA ASN A 321 -17.00 34.66 -19.77
C ASN A 321 -18.08 35.65 -19.28
N ARG A 322 -19.00 35.23 -18.41
CA ARG A 322 -20.03 36.10 -17.82
C ARG A 322 -19.43 37.16 -16.88
N THR A 323 -18.42 36.80 -16.09
CA THR A 323 -17.65 37.74 -15.25
C THR A 323 -16.81 38.70 -16.08
N LEU A 324 -16.22 38.23 -17.18
CA LEU A 324 -15.43 39.06 -18.10
C LEU A 324 -16.31 40.09 -18.81
N LEU A 325 -17.50 39.69 -19.27
CA LEU A 325 -18.52 40.59 -19.81
C LEU A 325 -18.97 41.63 -18.77
N HIS A 326 -19.13 41.26 -17.50
CA HIS A 326 -19.44 42.22 -16.43
C HIS A 326 -18.31 43.25 -16.20
N LYS A 327 -17.04 42.82 -16.28
CA LYS A 327 -15.89 43.73 -16.18
C LYS A 327 -15.82 44.68 -17.38
N ILE A 328 -16.02 44.19 -18.60
CA ILE A 328 -16.03 45.00 -19.82
C ILE A 328 -17.20 46.00 -19.80
N THR A 329 -18.38 45.57 -19.37
CA THR A 329 -19.56 46.46 -19.24
C THR A 329 -19.33 47.56 -18.22
N ARG A 330 -18.64 47.26 -17.11
CA ARG A 330 -18.23 48.27 -16.12
C ARG A 330 -17.21 49.25 -16.67
N LEU A 331 -16.21 48.79 -17.41
CA LEU A 331 -15.21 49.65 -18.03
C LEU A 331 -15.83 50.58 -19.08
N LEU A 332 -16.73 50.07 -19.91
CA LEU A 332 -17.48 50.88 -20.89
C LEU A 332 -18.41 51.89 -20.20
N SER A 333 -19.01 51.54 -19.06
CA SER A 333 -19.83 52.49 -18.29
C SER A 333 -18.99 53.59 -17.61
N ALA A 334 -17.77 53.25 -17.17
CA ALA A 334 -16.82 54.19 -16.58
C ALA A 334 -16.25 55.16 -17.63
N GLU A 335 -15.97 54.68 -18.85
CA GLU A 335 -15.56 55.51 -19.99
C GLU A 335 -16.67 56.50 -20.40
N ARG A 336 -17.93 56.04 -20.37
CA ARG A 336 -19.09 56.89 -20.66
C ARG A 336 -19.28 58.00 -19.62
N LEU A 337 -19.00 57.71 -18.35
CA LEU A 337 -19.01 58.70 -17.27
C LEU A 337 -17.81 59.65 -17.32
N ALA A 338 -16.64 59.19 -17.77
CA ALA A 338 -15.46 60.03 -17.98
C ALA A 338 -15.63 61.01 -19.16
N SER A 339 -16.43 60.66 -20.17
CA SER A 339 -16.75 61.52 -21.31
C SER A 339 -17.73 62.67 -20.98
N GLN A 340 -18.44 62.58 -19.85
CA GLN A 340 -19.29 63.65 -19.32
C GLN A 340 -18.51 64.37 -18.21
N GLY A 341 -17.71 65.37 -18.61
CA GLY A 341 -16.77 66.07 -17.73
C GLY A 341 -17.37 66.67 -16.45
N ILE A 342 -17.41 65.87 -15.39
CA ILE A 342 -17.68 66.31 -14.02
C ILE A 342 -16.44 66.00 -13.19
N ARG A 343 -15.61 67.04 -12.98
CA ARG A 343 -14.49 67.01 -12.03
C ARG A 343 -15.06 67.00 -10.62
N ASN A 344 -14.65 66.04 -9.78
CA ASN A 344 -14.44 66.26 -8.36
C ASN A 344 -13.46 65.24 -7.75
N SER A 345 -12.65 65.76 -6.83
CA SER A 345 -11.42 65.22 -6.24
C SER A 345 -11.60 63.97 -5.35
N PRO A 346 -10.55 63.18 -5.08
CA PRO A 346 -10.64 61.91 -4.38
C PRO A 346 -10.58 62.11 -2.86
N SER A 347 -11.69 61.91 -2.16
CA SER A 347 -11.72 61.74 -0.70
C SER A 347 -13.03 61.05 -0.31
N ARG A 348 -12.93 60.00 0.52
CA ARG A 348 -14.03 59.19 1.10
C ARG A 348 -14.83 58.31 0.14
N VAL A 349 -14.49 57.01 0.08
CA VAL A 349 -15.41 55.90 0.42
C VAL A 349 -14.55 54.72 0.89
N MET A 350 -14.12 54.78 2.14
CA MET A 350 -13.63 53.60 2.87
C MET A 350 -13.95 53.83 4.34
N GLN A 351 -15.23 53.75 4.71
CA GLN A 351 -15.72 53.38 6.03
C GLN A 351 -17.26 53.41 6.05
N GLU A 352 -17.82 52.48 6.83
CA GLU A 352 -19.22 52.25 7.17
C GLU A 352 -20.07 51.46 6.16
N GLN A 353 -20.22 50.15 6.40
CA GLN A 353 -21.24 49.67 7.33
C GLN A 353 -20.99 48.20 7.71
N MET A 354 -20.58 48.01 8.97
CA MET A 354 -20.94 46.84 9.76
C MET A 354 -22.43 46.89 10.09
N SER A 355 -22.94 45.72 10.47
CA SER A 355 -24.09 45.46 11.35
C SER A 355 -25.39 44.97 10.71
N GLU A 356 -25.79 43.82 11.25
CA GLU A 356 -27.13 43.20 11.37
C GLU A 356 -27.29 41.93 10.51
N THR A 357 -27.40 40.72 11.07
CA THR A 357 -27.90 40.30 12.40
C THR A 357 -27.34 38.93 12.83
N SER A 358 -27.19 38.80 14.14
CA SER A 358 -26.97 37.59 14.94
C SER A 358 -28.24 36.75 15.13
N SER A 359 -28.11 35.43 15.20
CA SER A 359 -28.77 34.53 16.19
C SER A 359 -28.41 33.07 15.85
N GLY A 360 -28.11 32.16 16.76
CA GLY A 360 -27.98 32.22 18.21
C GLY A 360 -27.07 31.09 18.68
N TRP A 361 -26.33 31.36 19.76
CA TRP A 361 -25.69 30.36 20.59
C TRP A 361 -26.71 29.72 21.53
N ASN A 362 -26.52 28.44 21.85
CA ASN A 362 -26.90 27.92 23.16
C ASN A 362 -25.77 26.99 23.66
N PRO A 363 -25.00 27.40 24.68
CA PRO A 363 -24.05 26.56 25.39
C PRO A 363 -24.72 25.88 26.60
N ASP A 364 -24.01 24.88 27.12
CA ASP A 364 -24.20 24.18 28.41
C ASP A 364 -25.21 23.04 28.47
N ILE A 365 -24.69 21.82 28.66
CA ILE A 365 -24.94 20.99 29.86
C ILE A 365 -23.63 20.27 30.19
N HIS A 366 -23.04 20.68 31.31
CA HIS A 366 -22.10 19.91 32.12
C HIS A 366 -22.82 18.71 32.74
N ASP A 367 -22.17 17.54 32.76
CA ASP A 367 -22.24 16.59 33.89
C ASP A 367 -21.19 15.49 33.71
N PHE A 368 -20.08 15.60 34.44
CA PHE A 368 -19.40 14.42 34.97
C PHE A 368 -18.89 14.74 36.38
N ASN A 369 -19.28 13.85 37.27
CA ASN A 369 -19.37 13.94 38.73
C ASN A 369 -17.99 13.79 39.42
N PRO A 370 -17.60 14.64 40.39
CA PRO A 370 -16.30 14.57 41.06
C PRO A 370 -16.21 13.67 42.31
N ASP A 371 -17.22 12.86 42.64
CA ASP A 371 -17.22 12.04 43.87
C ASP A 371 -17.42 10.54 43.61
N GLU A 372 -16.36 9.84 43.17
CA GLU A 372 -16.21 8.40 43.38
C GLU A 372 -14.84 8.10 44.02
N PRO A 373 -14.77 7.21 45.03
CA PRO A 373 -13.63 7.09 45.92
C PRO A 373 -12.42 6.45 45.22
N VAL A 374 -11.26 7.02 45.55
CA VAL A 374 -9.92 6.49 45.30
C VAL A 374 -9.84 5.04 45.80
N VAL A 375 -9.69 4.10 44.88
CA VAL A 375 -9.16 2.77 45.18
C VAL A 375 -7.64 2.86 44.98
N GLU A 376 -6.93 3.05 46.08
CA GLU A 376 -5.52 2.70 46.18
C GLU A 376 -5.39 1.18 46.04
N GLU A 377 -4.85 0.72 44.92
CA GLU A 377 -4.13 -0.55 44.87
C GLU A 377 -3.01 -0.39 43.83
N ALA A 378 -1.81 -0.17 44.34
CA ALA A 378 -0.58 -0.30 43.59
C ALA A 378 -0.36 -1.80 43.33
N ASP A 379 -0.83 -2.29 42.19
CA ASP A 379 -0.45 -3.61 41.72
C ASP A 379 1.02 -3.59 41.29
N ASP A 380 1.84 -4.28 42.07
CA ASP A 380 3.21 -4.67 41.75
C ASP A 380 3.29 -5.20 40.32
N VAL A 381 3.92 -4.41 39.43
CA VAL A 381 4.30 -4.89 38.10
C VAL A 381 5.25 -6.06 38.30
N GLN A 382 4.75 -7.27 38.01
CA GLN A 382 5.55 -8.48 38.03
C GLN A 382 6.77 -8.30 37.13
N ILE A 383 7.95 -8.33 37.74
CA ILE A 383 9.24 -8.37 37.05
C ILE A 383 9.30 -9.73 36.34
N HIS A 384 8.88 -9.78 35.07
CA HIS A 384 9.16 -10.91 34.20
C HIS A 384 10.67 -11.09 34.14
N THR A 385 11.13 -12.23 34.63
CA THR A 385 12.55 -12.59 34.68
C THR A 385 13.05 -12.76 33.24
N PHE A 386 13.80 -11.77 32.75
CA PHE A 386 14.22 -11.70 31.36
C PHE A 386 15.29 -12.77 31.06
N GLN A 387 14.93 -13.83 30.30
CA GLN A 387 15.89 -14.73 29.65
C GLN A 387 16.23 -14.16 28.26
N ARG A 388 17.51 -14.21 27.85
CA ARG A 388 17.96 -13.75 26.52
C ARG A 388 17.03 -14.27 25.44
N SER A 389 16.35 -13.38 24.72
CA SER A 389 15.94 -13.71 23.37
C SER A 389 17.19 -13.78 22.51
N ASN A 390 17.47 -14.93 21.88
CA ASN A 390 18.59 -15.12 20.94
C ASN A 390 18.32 -14.41 19.59
N LEU A 391 17.66 -13.26 19.62
CA LEU A 391 17.33 -12.50 18.43
C LEU A 391 18.59 -11.84 17.87
N GLN A 392 18.77 -12.00 16.56
CA GLN A 392 19.78 -11.26 15.83
C GLN A 392 19.42 -9.78 15.77
N SER A 393 20.42 -8.92 15.57
CA SER A 393 20.22 -7.46 15.62
C SER A 393 19.18 -6.94 14.62
N TRP A 394 19.13 -7.54 13.43
CA TRP A 394 18.17 -7.24 12.37
C TRP A 394 16.77 -7.79 12.65
N GLN A 395 16.61 -8.83 13.47
CA GLN A 395 15.30 -9.43 13.83
C GLN A 395 14.55 -8.64 14.90
N ARG A 396 15.02 -7.45 15.26
CA ARG A 396 14.44 -6.58 16.30
C ARG A 396 13.65 -5.41 15.71
N ALA A 397 12.98 -5.63 14.57
CA ALA A 397 12.08 -4.64 14.00
C ALA A 397 10.79 -4.51 14.82
N VAL A 398 10.23 -3.30 14.87
CA VAL A 398 8.99 -2.96 15.58
C VAL A 398 7.84 -2.93 14.56
N THR A 399 6.72 -3.55 14.90
CA THR A 399 5.51 -3.52 14.07
C THR A 399 4.79 -2.18 14.18
N LEU A 400 3.98 -1.82 13.18
CA LEU A 400 3.15 -0.61 13.27
C LEU A 400 2.22 -0.63 14.50
N GLN A 401 1.67 -1.79 14.85
CA GLN A 401 0.79 -1.92 16.02
C GLN A 401 1.53 -1.65 17.33
N GLU A 402 2.76 -2.13 17.46
CA GLU A 402 3.62 -1.83 18.61
C GLU A 402 3.95 -0.33 18.68
N LEU A 403 4.26 0.33 17.55
CA LEU A 403 4.47 1.78 17.50
C LEU A 403 3.23 2.58 17.92
N LEU A 404 2.04 2.14 17.50
CA LEU A 404 0.77 2.76 17.91
C LEU A 404 0.49 2.57 19.40
N THR A 405 0.87 1.42 19.95
CA THR A 405 0.75 1.12 21.39
C THR A 405 1.68 2.01 22.22
N ILE A 406 2.94 2.17 21.79
CA ILE A 406 3.88 3.12 22.41
C ILE A 406 3.26 4.52 22.44
N ARG A 407 2.71 4.97 21.31
CA ARG A 407 2.06 6.29 21.21
C ARG A 407 0.86 6.43 22.16
N SER A 408 0.01 5.41 22.30
CA SER A 408 -1.17 5.47 23.17
C SER A 408 -0.81 5.45 24.65
N ASP A 409 0.30 4.83 25.02
CA ASP A 409 0.72 4.69 26.41
C ASP A 409 1.48 5.92 26.92
N LEU A 410 2.10 6.72 26.03
CA LEU A 410 2.88 7.90 26.38
C LEU A 410 2.21 8.83 27.40
N PRO A 411 0.93 9.25 27.24
CA PRO A 411 0.26 10.13 28.21
C PRO A 411 0.15 9.53 29.62
N ARG A 412 0.10 8.20 29.74
CA ARG A 412 0.01 7.50 31.03
C ARG A 412 1.37 7.42 31.72
N VAL A 413 2.44 7.19 30.95
CA VAL A 413 3.79 7.00 31.50
C VAL A 413 4.56 8.30 31.76
N CYS A 414 4.29 9.37 31.01
CA CYS A 414 5.12 10.59 31.05
C CYS A 414 4.74 11.59 32.16
N HIS A 415 3.87 11.22 33.09
CA HIS A 415 3.40 12.12 34.13
C HIS A 415 4.56 12.63 35.01
N GLY A 416 4.73 13.95 35.07
CA GLY A 416 5.77 14.60 35.88
C GLY A 416 7.19 14.56 35.30
N TRP A 417 7.39 14.08 34.06
CA TRP A 417 8.71 14.09 33.42
C TRP A 417 9.16 15.51 33.08
N ARG A 418 10.48 15.70 33.09
CA ARG A 418 11.15 16.99 32.81
C ARG A 418 12.30 16.77 31.85
N SER A 419 12.54 17.74 30.98
CA SER A 419 13.64 17.71 30.01
C SER A 419 14.98 17.82 30.73
N GLU A 420 15.95 16.97 30.38
CA GLU A 420 17.31 16.99 30.94
C GLU A 420 18.00 18.34 30.73
N ARG A 421 17.79 18.94 29.55
CA ARG A 421 18.49 20.18 29.14
C ARG A 421 17.81 21.44 29.65
N SER A 422 16.48 21.50 29.61
CA SER A 422 15.74 22.73 29.90
C SER A 422 15.03 22.73 31.26
N GLY A 423 14.88 21.58 31.92
CA GLY A 423 14.17 21.45 33.19
C GLY A 423 12.65 21.67 33.12
N HIS A 424 12.12 22.06 31.96
CA HIS A 424 10.69 22.23 31.71
C HIS A 424 9.93 20.91 31.74
N HIS A 425 8.67 20.97 32.14
CA HIS A 425 7.75 19.83 32.08
C HIS A 425 7.54 19.37 30.64
N LEU A 426 7.68 18.07 30.44
CA LEU A 426 7.45 17.44 29.15
C LEU A 426 5.95 17.15 28.99
N VAL A 427 5.40 17.55 27.85
CA VAL A 427 4.05 17.21 27.43
C VAL A 427 4.11 16.03 26.45
N PRO A 428 3.15 15.10 26.46
CA PRO A 428 3.18 13.90 25.63
C PRO A 428 3.39 14.20 24.13
N GLU A 429 2.77 15.27 23.63
CA GLU A 429 2.79 15.64 22.20
C GLU A 429 4.15 16.17 21.73
N LYS A 430 4.99 16.67 22.65
CA LYS A 430 6.34 17.21 22.35
C LYS A 430 7.45 16.26 22.76
N LEU A 431 7.11 15.09 23.28
CA LEU A 431 8.06 14.12 23.79
C LEU A 431 8.78 13.44 22.63
N ASN A 432 10.10 13.51 22.65
CA ASN A 432 10.96 12.91 21.63
C ASN A 432 11.63 11.63 22.13
N LEU A 433 12.36 10.94 21.23
CA LEU A 433 12.98 9.66 21.54
C LEU A 433 14.14 9.78 22.55
N TYR A 434 14.83 10.93 22.64
CA TYR A 434 15.83 11.15 23.72
C TYR A 434 15.17 11.16 25.10
N ASP A 435 14.06 11.89 25.24
CA ASP A 435 13.33 11.98 26.50
C ASP A 435 12.73 10.61 26.89
N PHE A 436 12.15 9.90 25.92
CA PHE A 436 11.63 8.55 26.14
C PHE A 436 12.72 7.55 26.49
N ALA A 437 13.88 7.64 25.83
CA ALA A 437 15.01 6.79 26.15
C ALA A 437 15.52 7.02 27.58
N TYR A 438 15.67 8.29 27.97
CA TYR A 438 16.16 8.69 29.28
C TYR A 438 15.24 8.27 30.43
N HIS A 439 13.93 8.52 30.31
CA HIS A 439 12.98 8.29 31.41
C HIS A 439 12.40 6.86 31.43
N TYR A 440 12.35 6.16 30.30
CA TYR A 440 11.62 4.89 30.19
C TYR A 440 12.45 3.75 29.63
N ILE A 441 13.05 3.87 28.45
CA ILE A 441 13.77 2.73 27.84
C ILE A 441 14.96 2.31 28.71
N LEU A 442 15.84 3.24 29.08
CA LEU A 442 17.08 2.92 29.80
C LEU A 442 16.84 2.24 31.16
N PRO A 443 15.91 2.71 32.03
CA PRO A 443 15.62 2.00 33.28
C PRO A 443 15.02 0.61 33.06
N GLN A 444 14.12 0.44 32.09
CA GLN A 444 13.41 -0.82 31.84
C GLN A 444 14.29 -1.88 31.15
N THR A 445 15.26 -1.43 30.35
CA THR A 445 16.19 -2.32 29.61
C THR A 445 17.45 -2.68 30.39
N ALA A 446 17.63 -2.10 31.59
CA ALA A 446 18.75 -2.43 32.46
C ALA A 446 18.68 -3.90 32.89
N PRO A 447 19.83 -4.59 33.04
CA PRO A 447 19.83 -5.98 33.47
C PRO A 447 19.18 -6.10 34.87
N PRO A 448 18.35 -7.12 35.12
CA PRO A 448 17.67 -7.31 36.42
C PRO A 448 18.64 -7.51 37.60
N GLN A 449 19.88 -7.83 37.29
CA GLN A 449 20.98 -8.01 38.25
C GLN A 449 21.63 -6.68 38.66
N GLY A 450 21.31 -5.56 38.00
CA GLY A 450 21.87 -4.24 38.25
C GLY A 450 23.12 -3.93 37.42
N LEU A 451 23.55 -2.65 37.44
CA LEU A 451 24.74 -2.17 36.75
C LEU A 451 25.91 -2.04 37.73
N TRP A 452 27.09 -2.50 37.32
CA TRP A 452 28.32 -2.31 38.10
C TRP A 452 29.08 -1.07 37.64
N LEU A 453 29.41 -0.20 38.58
CA LEU A 453 30.23 0.99 38.38
C LEU A 453 31.56 0.81 39.12
N ARG A 454 32.68 0.86 38.39
CA ARG A 454 34.02 0.82 38.97
C ARG A 454 34.59 2.22 39.14
N LEU A 455 35.02 2.56 40.35
CA LEU A 455 35.59 3.86 40.70
C LEU A 455 37.07 3.72 41.10
N GLY A 456 37.95 4.57 40.55
CA GLY A 456 39.34 4.69 41.00
C GLY A 456 39.46 5.62 42.21
N MET A 457 40.20 5.25 43.26
CA MET A 457 40.27 6.06 44.49
C MET A 457 41.33 7.17 44.48
N HIS A 458 40.97 8.37 44.97
CA HIS A 458 41.73 9.18 45.96
C HIS A 458 40.73 10.04 46.79
N PRO A 459 40.87 10.19 48.12
CA PRO A 459 39.73 10.42 49.01
C PRO A 459 39.57 11.87 49.48
N ALA A 460 38.32 12.34 49.50
CA ALA A 460 37.82 13.41 50.36
C ALA A 460 36.29 13.32 50.45
N GLY A 461 35.77 12.27 51.07
CA GLY A 461 34.32 12.08 51.22
C GLY A 461 33.95 10.82 51.99
N SER A 462 32.76 10.82 52.57
CA SER A 462 32.15 9.66 53.23
C SER A 462 31.95 8.50 52.24
N ALA A 463 32.13 7.26 52.70
CA ALA A 463 31.96 6.09 51.84
C ALA A 463 30.47 5.96 51.42
N PRO A 464 30.19 5.65 50.14
CA PRO A 464 28.83 5.43 49.69
C PRO A 464 28.19 4.28 50.47
N THR A 465 26.92 4.44 50.85
CA THR A 465 26.15 3.42 51.58
C THR A 465 25.01 2.87 50.73
N VAL A 466 24.60 1.62 51.02
CA VAL A 466 23.47 0.97 50.36
C VAL A 466 22.19 1.76 50.61
N GLY A 467 21.37 1.93 49.57
CA GLY A 467 20.14 2.73 49.58
C GLY A 467 20.35 4.21 49.21
N GLN A 468 21.58 4.71 49.13
CA GLN A 468 21.84 6.08 48.71
C GLN A 468 21.61 6.28 47.21
N GLN A 469 21.10 7.47 46.85
CA GLN A 469 20.97 7.90 45.48
C GLN A 469 22.34 8.32 44.92
N LEU A 470 22.65 7.83 43.73
CA LEU A 470 23.86 8.15 42.99
C LEU A 470 23.48 8.95 41.75
N LEU A 471 24.10 10.11 41.58
CA LEU A 471 23.85 11.06 40.50
C LEU A 471 25.12 11.24 39.67
N GLN A 472 25.01 11.21 38.34
CA GLN A 472 26.07 11.71 37.46
C GLN A 472 25.64 13.07 36.91
N VAL A 473 26.34 14.13 37.30
CA VAL A 473 25.92 15.51 36.99
C VAL A 473 26.89 16.11 35.98
N SER A 474 26.37 16.52 34.83
CA SER A 474 27.10 17.29 33.83
C SER A 474 27.06 18.78 34.17
N GLU A 475 28.16 19.51 33.93
CA GLU A 475 28.17 20.96 34.12
C GLU A 475 27.11 21.64 33.24
N GLY A 476 26.24 22.44 33.86
CA GLY A 476 25.19 23.20 33.16
C GLY A 476 23.90 22.44 32.82
N ALA A 477 23.76 21.16 33.19
CA ALA A 477 22.52 20.41 32.99
C ALA A 477 21.49 20.72 34.08
N ALA A 478 20.21 20.89 33.69
CA ALA A 478 19.11 21.15 34.63
C ALA A 478 18.69 19.91 35.43
N LEU A 479 19.02 18.71 34.93
CA LEU A 479 18.86 17.43 35.63
C LEU A 479 20.16 16.61 35.57
N PRO A 480 20.35 15.67 36.51
CA PRO A 480 21.44 14.70 36.43
C PRO A 480 21.34 13.84 35.16
N ARG A 481 22.48 13.56 34.54
CA ARG A 481 22.59 12.70 33.35
C ARG A 481 22.23 11.24 33.64
N ALA A 482 22.47 10.79 34.86
CA ALA A 482 22.08 9.45 35.31
C ALA A 482 21.70 9.50 36.79
N ILE A 483 20.72 8.69 37.16
CA ILE A 483 20.22 8.53 38.52
C ILE A 483 20.09 7.04 38.81
N ALA A 484 20.70 6.57 39.88
CA ALA A 484 20.54 5.21 40.37
C ALA A 484 20.50 5.14 41.89
N ILE A 485 20.11 3.98 42.41
CA ILE A 485 20.15 3.66 43.84
C ILE A 485 21.23 2.60 44.06
N ILE A 486 22.10 2.82 45.04
CA ILE A 486 23.16 1.87 45.38
C ILE A 486 22.55 0.65 46.06
N ARG A 487 22.74 -0.53 45.47
CA ARG A 487 22.26 -1.82 45.98
C ARG A 487 23.32 -2.57 46.78
N GLN A 488 24.59 -2.47 46.35
CA GLN A 488 25.71 -3.13 47.02
C GLN A 488 27.00 -2.32 46.82
N VAL A 489 27.87 -2.37 47.82
CA VAL A 489 29.19 -1.72 47.82
C VAL A 489 30.25 -2.78 48.07
N GLU A 490 31.17 -2.98 47.12
CA GLU A 490 32.33 -3.87 47.28
C GLU A 490 33.62 -3.03 47.34
N GLY A 491 34.21 -2.93 48.54
CA GLY A 491 35.49 -2.26 48.78
C GLY A 491 36.71 -3.20 48.70
N ASN A 492 37.91 -2.62 48.54
CA ASN A 492 39.23 -3.29 48.61
C ASN A 492 39.60 -4.23 47.45
N ARG A 493 39.30 -3.88 46.20
CA ARG A 493 39.96 -4.49 45.04
C ARG A 493 41.08 -3.58 44.53
N SER A 494 42.18 -4.17 44.09
CA SER A 494 43.21 -3.47 43.32
C SER A 494 42.82 -3.51 41.84
N ASP A 495 42.93 -2.39 41.12
CA ASP A 495 42.91 -2.41 39.65
C ASP A 495 44.01 -3.38 39.15
N GLY A 496 43.98 -3.81 37.89
CA GLY A 496 45.02 -4.70 37.33
C GLY A 496 46.44 -4.12 37.36
N ARG A 497 46.64 -2.92 37.94
CA ARG A 497 47.88 -2.18 38.13
C ARG A 497 48.18 -1.87 39.63
N GLY A 498 47.41 -2.40 40.58
CA GLY A 498 47.65 -2.28 42.03
C GLY A 498 47.03 -1.05 42.73
N ARG A 499 46.19 -0.25 42.08
CA ARG A 499 45.54 0.94 42.70
C ARG A 499 44.21 0.58 43.37
N PRO A 500 43.87 1.16 44.53
CA PRO A 500 42.60 0.89 45.20
C PRO A 500 41.40 1.34 44.36
N CYS A 501 40.44 0.45 44.17
CA CYS A 501 39.18 0.71 43.47
C CYS A 501 37.97 0.26 44.29
N LEU A 502 36.83 0.89 44.00
CA LEU A 502 35.54 0.63 44.62
C LEU A 502 34.54 0.21 43.54
N ASP A 503 33.93 -0.95 43.71
CA ASP A 503 32.92 -1.47 42.79
C ASP A 503 31.53 -1.27 43.44
N LEU A 504 30.64 -0.56 42.75
CA LEU A 504 29.26 -0.28 43.19
C LEU A 504 28.26 -1.01 42.30
N LEU A 505 27.34 -1.76 42.90
CA LEU A 505 26.17 -2.28 42.21
C LEU A 505 25.02 -1.29 42.36
N VAL A 506 24.44 -0.84 41.25
CA VAL A 506 23.39 0.17 41.24
C VAL A 506 22.17 -0.25 40.44
N ASP A 507 20.99 0.10 40.96
CA ASP A 507 19.71 -0.05 40.28
C ASP A 507 19.36 1.28 39.59
N LEU A 508 19.36 1.26 38.26
CA LEU A 508 19.15 2.45 37.44
C LEU A 508 17.71 2.95 37.56
N LYS A 509 17.54 4.23 37.84
CA LYS A 509 16.23 4.89 37.88
C LYS A 509 15.99 5.77 36.67
N ARG A 510 17.01 6.49 36.18
CA ARG A 510 16.93 7.36 34.98
C ARG A 510 18.30 7.48 34.30
N GLY A 511 18.28 7.70 32.99
CA GLY A 511 19.48 8.04 32.20
C GLY A 511 20.48 6.90 32.06
N ARG A 512 21.73 7.22 31.67
CA ARG A 512 22.82 6.24 31.48
C ARG A 512 24.13 6.79 32.04
N PHE A 513 24.85 5.98 32.82
CA PHE A 513 26.18 6.35 33.31
C PHE A 513 27.22 6.29 32.21
N LEU A 514 28.05 7.33 32.13
CA LEU A 514 29.25 7.38 31.30
C LEU A 514 30.47 7.01 32.13
N ALA A 515 31.39 6.26 31.54
CA ALA A 515 32.70 5.97 32.12
C ALA A 515 33.84 6.64 31.35
N GLY A 516 34.97 6.80 32.04
CA GLY A 516 36.23 7.26 31.46
C GLY A 516 36.65 8.67 31.91
N PRO A 517 37.83 9.11 31.47
CA PRO A 517 38.48 10.33 31.99
C PRO A 517 37.78 11.64 31.60
N ARG A 518 36.89 11.62 30.60
CA ARG A 518 36.07 12.77 30.18
C ARG A 518 34.64 12.71 30.74
N ALA A 519 34.29 11.65 31.48
CA ALA A 519 32.96 11.50 32.03
C ALA A 519 32.76 12.45 33.22
N PRO A 520 31.53 12.96 33.44
CA PRO A 520 31.24 13.81 34.58
C PRO A 520 31.42 13.05 35.90
N PRO A 521 31.83 13.75 36.98
CA PRO A 521 31.96 13.14 38.30
C PRO A 521 30.60 12.69 38.84
N LEU A 522 30.65 11.81 39.83
CA LEU A 522 29.50 11.31 40.55
C LEU A 522 29.26 12.14 41.81
N ARG A 523 27.99 12.26 42.20
CA ARG A 523 27.55 12.86 43.46
C ARG A 523 26.66 11.87 44.22
N LEU A 524 26.83 11.84 45.54
CA LEU A 524 26.00 11.05 46.44
C LEU A 524 24.89 11.91 47.03
N GLY A 525 23.63 11.44 46.98
CA GLY A 525 22.48 12.11 47.58
C GLY A 525 21.93 13.27 46.73
N THR A 526 21.57 14.38 47.38
CA THR A 526 20.99 15.59 46.75
C THR A 526 22.05 16.49 46.12
N GLU A 527 21.64 17.50 45.34
CA GLU A 527 22.56 18.50 44.79
C GLU A 527 23.39 19.17 45.90
N GLY A 528 24.65 18.75 46.06
CA GLY A 528 25.58 19.25 47.09
C GLY A 528 26.26 18.19 47.96
N GLY A 529 26.01 16.89 47.78
CA GLY A 529 26.70 15.83 48.52
C GLY A 529 28.13 15.54 48.07
N ASP A 530 28.84 14.70 48.84
CA ASP A 530 30.26 14.35 48.63
C ASP A 530 30.55 13.89 47.18
N TRP A 531 31.70 14.33 46.67
CA TRP A 531 32.12 14.11 45.29
C TRP A 531 32.88 12.80 45.13
N ALA A 532 32.45 11.98 44.17
CA ALA A 532 33.18 10.81 43.73
C ALA A 532 33.69 11.01 42.28
N PRO A 533 34.88 10.48 41.93
CA PRO A 533 35.38 10.53 40.56
C PRO A 533 34.41 9.80 39.62
N ALA A 534 34.47 10.14 38.33
CA ALA A 534 33.70 9.44 37.32
C ALA A 534 34.07 7.94 37.29
N PRO A 535 33.13 7.04 36.96
CA PRO A 535 33.45 5.63 36.89
C PRO A 535 34.50 5.37 35.81
N GLU A 536 35.52 4.59 36.13
CA GLU A 536 36.51 4.11 35.16
C GLU A 536 35.89 3.14 34.18
N LYS A 537 34.89 2.38 34.63
CA LYS A 537 34.17 1.40 33.81
C LYS A 537 32.72 1.23 34.29
N VAL A 538 31.80 1.09 33.34
CA VAL A 538 30.43 0.61 33.58
C VAL A 538 30.31 -0.78 32.98
N THR A 539 29.82 -1.76 33.73
CA THR A 539 29.63 -3.14 33.26
C THR A 539 28.23 -3.65 33.58
N CYS A 540 27.56 -4.25 32.60
CA CYS A 540 26.34 -5.01 32.81
C CYS A 540 26.72 -6.43 33.25
N ASN A 541 26.36 -6.84 34.47
CA ASN A 541 26.40 -8.26 34.81
C ASN A 541 25.04 -8.84 34.43
N GLY A 542 25.04 -9.73 33.44
CA GLY A 542 23.81 -10.22 32.80
C GLY A 542 23.52 -9.51 31.48
N LEU A 543 22.40 -9.88 30.87
CA LEU A 543 22.06 -9.51 29.50
C LEU A 543 21.15 -8.30 29.47
N SER A 544 21.58 -7.22 28.80
CA SER A 544 20.69 -6.09 28.54
C SER A 544 19.70 -6.44 27.43
N ALA A 545 18.48 -5.89 27.50
CA ALA A 545 17.44 -6.07 26.49
C ALA A 545 17.39 -4.85 25.57
N SER A 546 17.02 -5.01 24.30
CA SER A 546 16.49 -3.87 23.55
C SER A 546 15.03 -3.61 23.93
N TYR A 547 14.53 -2.41 23.63
CA TYR A 547 13.13 -2.09 23.92
C TYR A 547 12.17 -3.00 23.16
N LYS A 548 12.52 -3.38 21.91
CA LYS A 548 11.75 -4.36 21.14
C LYS A 548 11.64 -5.70 21.88
N GLU A 549 12.72 -6.19 22.48
CA GLU A 549 12.70 -7.47 23.18
C GLU A 549 11.82 -7.44 24.46
N LEU A 550 11.56 -6.24 25.03
CA LEU A 550 10.59 -6.05 26.11
C LEU A 550 9.13 -6.08 25.62
N LEU A 551 8.88 -5.57 24.41
CA LEU A 551 7.54 -5.57 23.80
C LEU A 551 7.15 -6.96 23.29
N SER A 552 8.09 -7.65 22.64
CA SER A 552 7.89 -8.99 22.09
C SER A 552 9.20 -9.72 21.89
N THR A 553 9.26 -10.97 22.32
CA THR A 553 10.41 -11.87 22.11
C THR A 553 10.37 -12.58 20.76
N GLN A 554 9.35 -12.35 19.92
CA GLN A 554 9.25 -12.98 18.60
C GLN A 554 10.20 -12.32 17.59
N PRO A 555 10.92 -13.12 16.76
CA PRO A 555 11.76 -12.58 15.71
C PRO A 555 10.93 -11.81 14.68
N CYS A 556 11.34 -10.58 14.39
CA CYS A 556 10.65 -9.67 13.50
C CYS A 556 11.67 -9.04 12.54
N GLU A 557 11.68 -9.53 11.30
CA GLU A 557 12.56 -8.98 10.25
C GLU A 557 12.03 -7.63 9.73
N PRO A 558 12.91 -6.73 9.29
CA PRO A 558 12.50 -5.42 8.84
C PRO A 558 11.97 -5.47 7.41
N VAL A 559 10.79 -4.90 7.18
CA VAL A 559 10.37 -4.58 5.79
C VAL A 559 10.99 -3.25 5.39
N TRP A 560 11.01 -2.29 6.32
CA TRP A 560 11.56 -0.96 6.13
C TRP A 560 12.56 -0.60 7.22
N TYR A 561 13.66 0.02 6.81
CA TYR A 561 14.64 0.65 7.70
C TYR A 561 14.27 2.12 7.92
N CYS A 562 14.17 2.59 9.15
CA CYS A 562 13.87 3.99 9.44
C CYS A 562 15.14 4.79 9.70
N SER A 563 15.46 5.73 8.81
CA SER A 563 16.48 6.76 9.05
C SER A 563 15.81 8.02 9.59
N HIS A 564 16.18 8.43 10.81
CA HIS A 564 15.51 9.54 11.48
C HIS A 564 16.36 10.19 12.59
N TRP A 565 15.94 11.39 13.02
CA TRP A 565 16.55 12.11 14.14
C TRP A 565 15.75 11.91 15.43
N TRP A 566 16.43 11.56 16.53
CA TRP A 566 15.78 11.20 17.80
C TRP A 566 15.07 12.35 18.53
N GLY A 567 15.33 13.60 18.16
CA GLY A 567 14.70 14.76 18.81
C GLY A 567 13.37 15.17 18.17
N GLU A 568 12.89 14.48 17.14
CA GLU A 568 11.52 14.68 16.65
C GLU A 568 10.48 14.12 17.64
N PRO A 569 9.28 14.70 17.74
CA PRO A 569 8.23 14.15 18.59
C PRO A 569 7.80 12.75 18.16
N ILE A 570 7.65 11.83 19.12
CA ILE A 570 7.24 10.44 18.86
C ILE A 570 5.86 10.38 18.18
N PHE A 571 4.97 11.31 18.51
CA PHE A 571 3.66 11.42 17.86
C PHE A 571 3.78 11.65 16.36
N GLU A 572 4.70 12.53 15.94
CA GLU A 572 4.94 12.88 14.54
C GLU A 572 5.65 11.74 13.79
N PHE A 573 6.63 11.10 14.45
CA PHE A 573 7.31 9.91 13.95
C PHE A 573 6.32 8.76 13.67
N VAL A 574 5.46 8.43 14.65
CA VAL A 574 4.48 7.34 14.51
C VAL A 574 3.40 7.70 13.49
N ALA A 575 3.00 8.97 13.38
CA ALA A 575 2.11 9.43 12.32
C ALA A 575 2.75 9.24 10.93
N GLY A 576 4.05 9.54 10.80
CA GLY A 576 4.86 9.26 9.61
C GLY A 576 4.83 7.79 9.20
N CYS A 577 5.18 6.89 10.12
CA CYS A 577 5.16 5.45 9.89
C CYS A 577 3.77 4.90 9.56
N ARG A 578 2.71 5.43 10.19
CA ARG A 578 1.32 5.05 9.89
C ARG A 578 0.94 5.47 8.47
N ARG A 579 1.18 6.73 8.10
CA ARG A 579 0.83 7.23 6.76
C ARG A 579 1.56 6.45 5.67
N HIS A 580 2.85 6.17 5.88
CA HIS A 580 3.64 5.35 4.99
C HIS A 580 3.02 3.94 4.81
N ALA A 581 2.65 3.27 5.91
CA ALA A 581 2.02 1.95 5.84
C ALA A 581 0.65 1.98 5.14
N GLU A 582 -0.15 3.03 5.32
CA GLU A 582 -1.43 3.21 4.65
C GLU A 582 -1.26 3.40 3.14
N VAL A 583 -0.35 4.28 2.73
CA VAL A 583 -0.05 4.55 1.32
C VAL A 583 0.46 3.28 0.63
N ARG A 584 1.42 2.57 1.25
CA ARG A 584 2.01 1.34 0.69
C ARG A 584 1.10 0.10 0.80
N HIS A 585 -0.10 0.22 1.35
CA HIS A 585 -0.99 -0.92 1.65
C HIS A 585 -0.35 -2.01 2.54
N LEU A 586 0.51 -1.59 3.48
CA LEU A 586 1.28 -2.46 4.38
C LEU A 586 0.73 -2.50 5.82
N VAL A 587 -0.44 -1.95 6.11
CA VAL A 587 -0.92 -1.76 7.51
C VAL A 587 -0.82 -3.02 8.38
N ALA A 588 -1.09 -4.21 7.83
CA ALA A 588 -0.97 -5.48 8.56
C ALA A 588 0.47 -6.02 8.67
N ASP A 589 1.32 -5.75 7.67
CA ASP A 589 2.68 -6.33 7.53
C ASP A 589 3.81 -5.33 7.82
N ALA A 590 3.47 -4.09 8.20
CA ALA A 590 4.41 -3.00 8.40
C ALA A 590 5.34 -3.27 9.60
N ARG A 591 6.61 -3.53 9.29
CA ARG A 591 7.70 -3.79 10.25
C ARG A 591 8.84 -2.82 9.98
N TYR A 592 9.13 -1.99 10.97
CA TYR A 592 10.10 -0.90 10.91
C TYR A 592 11.28 -1.18 11.82
N TRP A 593 12.49 -1.16 11.28
CA TRP A 593 13.69 -1.15 12.11
C TRP A 593 14.01 0.27 12.54
N VAL A 594 14.00 0.52 13.85
CA VAL A 594 14.22 1.85 14.44
C VAL A 594 15.30 1.72 15.49
N CYS A 595 16.42 2.42 15.30
CA CYS A 595 17.62 2.22 16.11
C CYS A 595 17.42 2.42 17.61
N GLY A 596 16.58 3.38 18.04
CA GLY A 596 16.32 3.62 19.46
C GLY A 596 15.55 2.47 20.14
N TYR A 597 14.72 1.74 19.40
CA TYR A 597 13.96 0.60 19.94
C TYR A 597 14.66 -0.74 19.73
N ALA A 598 15.39 -0.89 18.61
CA ALA A 598 16.02 -2.14 18.22
C ALA A 598 17.36 -2.39 18.92
N ASN A 599 18.16 -1.35 19.18
CA ASN A 599 19.50 -1.51 19.78
C ASN A 599 19.45 -1.66 21.31
N ARG A 600 20.37 -2.46 21.85
CA ARG A 600 20.61 -2.56 23.30
C ARG A 600 21.34 -1.32 23.80
N GLN A 601 20.59 -0.39 24.40
CA GLN A 601 21.09 0.95 24.75
C GLN A 601 22.22 0.94 25.82
N HIS A 602 22.30 -0.10 26.65
CA HIS A 602 23.35 -0.26 27.67
C HIS A 602 24.64 -0.87 27.13
N GLU A 603 24.56 -1.61 26.03
CA GLU A 603 25.68 -2.28 25.35
C GLU A 603 25.90 -1.72 23.95
N LEU A 604 25.62 -0.42 23.77
CA LEU A 604 25.64 0.24 22.46
C LEU A 604 26.99 0.07 21.75
N ASP A 605 28.11 0.04 22.49
CA ASP A 605 29.45 -0.15 21.93
C ASP A 605 29.65 -1.53 21.29
N GLN A 606 28.82 -2.53 21.63
CA GLN A 606 28.78 -3.84 20.96
C GLN A 606 27.87 -3.83 19.72
N GLU A 607 26.86 -2.95 19.69
CA GLU A 607 25.91 -2.79 18.58
C GLU A 607 26.48 -1.89 17.46
N ILE A 608 27.37 -0.98 17.86
CA ILE A 608 28.07 0.00 17.01
C ILE A 608 29.57 -0.31 17.10
N SER A 609 30.01 -1.31 16.35
CA SER A 609 31.42 -1.68 16.22
C SER A 609 32.22 -0.61 15.49
N VAL A 610 33.55 -0.60 15.72
CA VAL A 610 34.51 0.24 14.98
C VAL A 610 34.42 0.00 13.47
N ASP A 611 34.18 -1.25 13.08
CA ASP A 611 33.87 -1.60 11.70
C ASP A 611 32.38 -1.37 11.43
N VAL A 612 32.08 -0.38 10.60
CA VAL A 612 30.72 0.04 10.23
C VAL A 612 29.95 -1.09 9.54
N THR A 613 30.63 -2.03 8.89
CA THR A 613 29.99 -3.12 8.12
C THR A 613 29.46 -4.27 8.98
N SER A 614 29.95 -4.40 10.21
CA SER A 614 29.52 -5.38 11.21
C SER A 614 28.52 -4.83 12.22
N THR A 615 28.13 -3.56 12.09
CA THR A 615 27.16 -2.92 12.97
C THR A 615 25.76 -3.51 12.83
N SER A 616 24.99 -3.41 13.92
CA SER A 616 23.55 -3.74 13.97
C SER A 616 22.75 -3.01 12.89
N PHE A 617 23.09 -1.75 12.61
CA PHE A 617 22.47 -0.92 11.57
C PHE A 617 22.69 -1.50 10.17
N ASN A 618 23.94 -1.79 9.82
CA ASN A 618 24.26 -2.34 8.50
C ASN A 618 23.62 -3.71 8.30
N ALA A 619 23.58 -4.54 9.34
CA ALA A 619 22.87 -5.81 9.31
C ALA A 619 21.36 -5.62 9.03
N ALA A 620 20.70 -4.69 9.70
CA ALA A 620 19.27 -4.41 9.47
C ALA A 620 19.01 -3.78 8.10
N LEU A 621 19.87 -2.86 7.65
CA LEU A 621 19.74 -2.19 6.36
C LEU A 621 19.87 -3.17 5.19
N ARG A 622 20.77 -4.16 5.27
CA ARG A 622 20.91 -5.21 4.24
C ARG A 622 19.69 -6.11 4.09
N GLU A 623 18.95 -6.34 5.18
CA GLU A 623 17.75 -7.19 5.18
C GLU A 623 16.47 -6.43 4.82
N ALA A 624 16.49 -5.10 4.90
CA ALA A 624 15.33 -4.27 4.61
C ALA A 624 15.05 -4.17 3.09
N LYS A 625 13.77 -4.12 2.71
CA LYS A 625 13.34 -3.91 1.31
C LYS A 625 13.37 -2.45 0.89
N GLY A 626 13.36 -1.54 1.86
CA GLY A 626 13.31 -0.10 1.61
C GLY A 626 13.82 0.71 2.80
N LEU A 627 14.23 1.95 2.51
CA LEU A 627 14.58 2.96 3.50
C LEU A 627 13.47 4.01 3.57
N LEU A 628 12.96 4.22 4.79
CA LEU A 628 12.04 5.29 5.14
C LEU A 628 12.82 6.41 5.85
N LEU A 629 13.03 7.52 5.15
CA LEU A 629 13.63 8.73 5.70
C LEU A 629 12.53 9.62 6.30
N ILE A 630 12.61 9.90 7.60
CA ILE A 630 11.64 10.75 8.29
C ILE A 630 12.28 12.10 8.58
N LEU A 631 11.75 13.16 7.96
CA LEU A 631 12.24 14.53 8.08
C LEU A 631 11.37 15.34 9.03
N ASP A 632 12.01 15.92 10.05
CA ASP A 632 11.43 16.97 10.87
C ASP A 632 11.35 18.30 10.09
N PRO A 633 10.62 19.31 10.58
CA PRO A 633 10.45 20.59 9.86
C PRO A 633 11.74 21.37 9.59
N LYS A 634 12.89 20.96 10.16
CA LYS A 634 14.21 21.54 9.92
C LYS A 634 15.13 20.65 9.07
N ALA A 635 14.65 19.49 8.63
CA ALA A 635 15.45 18.49 7.92
C ALA A 635 16.78 18.14 8.63
N THR A 636 16.72 18.08 9.97
CA THR A 636 17.83 17.74 10.86
C THR A 636 18.53 16.42 10.50
N PRO A 637 17.84 15.37 9.97
CA PRO A 637 18.52 14.16 9.50
C PRO A 637 19.68 14.45 8.54
N PHE A 638 19.56 15.39 7.60
CA PHE A 638 20.64 15.73 6.66
C PHE A 638 21.85 16.39 7.34
N SER A 639 21.72 16.83 8.60
CA SER A 639 22.84 17.36 9.37
C SER A 639 23.55 16.28 10.20
N ARG A 640 23.14 15.01 10.08
CA ARG A 640 23.73 13.88 10.78
C ARG A 640 24.43 12.93 9.81
N ILE A 641 25.71 12.71 10.04
CA ILE A 641 26.50 11.79 9.22
C ILE A 641 25.95 10.36 9.21
N TRP A 642 25.35 9.90 10.32
CA TRP A 642 24.72 8.57 10.38
C TRP A 642 23.52 8.46 9.42
N CYS A 643 22.65 9.48 9.36
CA CYS A 643 21.50 9.48 8.47
C CYS A 643 21.93 9.59 7.01
N ASP A 644 22.92 10.44 6.71
CA ASP A 644 23.46 10.58 5.34
C ASP A 644 24.14 9.29 4.88
N PHE A 645 24.86 8.60 5.77
CA PHE A 645 25.47 7.32 5.47
C PHE A 645 24.43 6.21 5.22
N GLU A 646 23.36 6.16 6.02
CA GLU A 646 22.23 5.24 5.82
C GLU A 646 21.54 5.49 4.47
N LEU A 647 21.26 6.76 4.17
CA LEU A 647 20.66 7.19 2.90
C LEU A 647 21.57 6.85 1.71
N TYR A 648 22.87 7.15 1.80
CA TYR A 648 23.86 6.81 0.77
C TYR A 648 23.92 5.30 0.53
N THR A 649 23.99 4.51 1.60
CA THR A 649 24.04 3.04 1.51
C THR A 649 22.76 2.48 0.89
N ALA A 650 21.60 3.05 1.21
CA ALA A 650 20.33 2.68 0.59
C ALA A 650 20.27 3.03 -0.90
N ILE A 651 20.73 4.23 -1.29
CA ILE A 651 20.76 4.66 -2.70
C ILE A 651 21.70 3.79 -3.55
N MET A 652 22.83 3.40 -2.99
CA MET A 652 23.79 2.52 -3.67
C MET A 652 23.29 1.08 -3.81
N SER A 653 22.29 0.67 -3.02
CA SER A 653 21.62 -0.63 -3.15
C SER A 653 20.59 -0.60 -4.28
N ARG A 654 20.77 -1.43 -5.31
CA ARG A 654 19.92 -1.40 -6.52
C ARG A 654 18.46 -1.81 -6.28
N ASP A 655 18.20 -2.63 -5.27
CA ASP A 655 16.89 -3.23 -5.01
C ASP A 655 16.13 -2.56 -3.86
N MET A 656 16.69 -1.49 -3.26
CA MET A 656 16.08 -0.83 -2.11
C MET A 656 15.19 0.33 -2.52
N GLY A 657 13.93 0.30 -2.09
CA GLY A 657 13.01 1.42 -2.23
C GLY A 657 13.41 2.60 -1.34
N LEU A 658 13.13 3.82 -1.76
CA LEU A 658 13.39 5.04 -0.97
C LEU A 658 12.11 5.85 -0.84
N ASP A 659 11.66 6.04 0.40
CA ASP A 659 10.52 6.88 0.75
C ASP A 659 10.92 7.96 1.74
N ILE A 660 10.44 9.18 1.51
CA ILE A 660 10.68 10.34 2.38
C ILE A 660 9.35 10.81 2.94
N VAL A 661 9.24 10.87 4.26
CA VAL A 661 8.04 11.32 4.95
C VAL A 661 8.36 12.53 5.82
N THR A 662 7.44 13.48 5.85
CA THR A 662 7.48 14.60 6.79
C THR A 662 6.10 14.84 7.35
N THR A 663 6.04 15.16 8.64
CA THR A 663 4.79 15.50 9.33
C THR A 663 4.79 16.98 9.64
N ILE A 664 3.82 17.70 9.09
CA ILE A 664 3.62 19.12 9.36
C ILE A 664 2.72 19.22 10.60
N PRO A 665 3.20 19.84 11.68
CA PRO A 665 2.42 19.96 12.91
C PRO A 665 1.12 20.70 12.65
N ALA A 666 0.05 20.23 13.26
CA ALA A 666 -1.24 20.90 13.22
C ALA A 666 -1.16 22.34 13.76
N LYS A 667 -1.68 23.30 13.00
CA LYS A 667 -1.98 24.65 13.50
C LYS A 667 -3.48 24.75 13.79
N ASN A 668 -3.84 25.32 14.94
CA ASN A 668 -5.21 25.69 15.31
C ASN A 668 -6.23 24.54 15.36
N GLY A 669 -5.87 23.40 15.99
CA GLY A 669 -6.82 22.31 16.25
C GLY A 669 -7.17 21.40 15.06
N ARG A 670 -6.42 21.48 13.96
CA ARG A 670 -6.49 20.51 12.85
C ARG A 670 -5.70 19.23 13.19
N GLU A 671 -5.86 18.16 12.43
CA GLU A 671 -4.96 17.00 12.51
C GLU A 671 -3.59 17.32 11.88
N ALA A 672 -2.54 16.62 12.31
CA ALA A 672 -1.21 16.75 11.72
C ALA A 672 -1.24 16.25 10.27
N ASP A 673 -0.61 17.00 9.37
CA ASP A 673 -0.61 16.72 7.93
C ASP A 673 0.68 16.01 7.54
N THR A 674 0.61 14.70 7.29
CA THR A 674 1.76 13.88 6.91
C THR A 674 1.84 13.73 5.39
N ARG A 675 2.97 14.14 4.83
CA ARG A 675 3.26 14.14 3.38
C ARG A 675 4.38 13.17 3.07
N MET A 676 4.32 12.57 1.89
CA MET A 676 5.21 11.49 1.49
C MET A 676 5.65 11.64 0.03
N LEU A 677 6.97 11.56 -0.19
CA LEU A 677 7.60 11.34 -1.49
C LEU A 677 8.08 9.90 -1.58
N SER A 678 8.05 9.36 -2.78
CA SER A 678 8.51 8.02 -3.08
C SER A 678 9.34 8.02 -4.35
N LYS A 679 10.49 7.35 -4.33
CA LYS A 679 11.29 7.13 -5.53
C LYS A 679 10.51 6.34 -6.57
N ASP A 680 9.93 5.22 -6.15
CA ASP A 680 9.19 4.30 -7.03
C ASP A 680 7.68 4.55 -6.99
N LEU A 681 6.92 3.90 -7.88
CA LEU A 681 5.45 3.86 -7.79
C LEU A 681 5.02 2.95 -6.65
N VAL A 682 3.97 3.34 -5.95
CA VAL A 682 3.34 2.51 -4.91
C VAL A 682 2.52 1.39 -5.58
N PRO A 683 2.42 0.18 -5.01
CA PRO A 683 1.65 -0.91 -5.62
C PRO A 683 0.19 -0.52 -5.89
N GLY A 684 -0.25 -0.62 -7.16
CA GLY A 684 -1.59 -0.25 -7.60
C GLY A 684 -1.82 1.25 -7.81
N GLU A 685 -0.80 2.09 -7.60
CA GLU A 685 -0.84 3.54 -7.85
C GLU A 685 -0.53 3.84 -9.32
N SER A 686 -1.33 4.71 -9.94
CA SER A 686 -1.03 5.25 -11.27
C SER A 686 -0.05 6.43 -11.18
N ALA A 687 0.62 6.75 -12.29
CA ALA A 687 1.50 7.93 -12.34
C ALA A 687 0.77 9.23 -11.95
N VAL A 688 -0.50 9.39 -12.37
CA VAL A 688 -1.39 10.50 -11.94
C VAL A 688 -1.50 10.57 -10.42
N ALA A 689 -1.83 9.45 -9.78
CA ALA A 689 -2.09 9.40 -8.35
C ALA A 689 -0.83 9.74 -7.54
N LYS A 690 0.34 9.27 -8.01
CA LYS A 690 1.65 9.66 -7.45
C LYS A 690 1.87 11.17 -7.56
N SER A 691 1.71 11.76 -8.75
CA SER A 691 1.91 13.19 -8.96
C SER A 691 1.02 14.04 -8.03
N VAL A 692 -0.26 13.67 -7.87
CA VAL A 692 -1.20 14.36 -6.97
C VAL A 692 -0.79 14.21 -5.50
N ARG A 693 -0.38 13.01 -5.06
CA ARG A 693 0.07 12.77 -3.68
C ARG A 693 1.30 13.59 -3.32
N GLU A 694 2.24 13.71 -4.25
CA GLU A 694 3.53 14.35 -4.04
C GLU A 694 3.47 15.88 -4.22
N GLN A 695 2.44 16.41 -4.89
CA GLN A 695 2.25 17.83 -5.24
C GLN A 695 2.47 18.82 -4.08
N ASN A 696 2.06 18.42 -2.87
CA ASN A 696 2.10 19.30 -1.71
C ASN A 696 3.34 19.08 -0.85
N PHE A 697 4.29 18.22 -1.21
CA PHE A 697 5.46 18.00 -0.36
C PHE A 697 6.31 19.28 -0.20
N PRO A 698 6.78 19.61 1.02
CA PRO A 698 7.62 20.79 1.26
C PRO A 698 9.04 20.59 0.73
N ILE A 699 9.27 21.01 -0.52
CA ILE A 699 10.55 20.87 -1.21
C ILE A 699 11.71 21.61 -0.53
N ASP A 700 11.41 22.64 0.27
CA ASP A 700 12.41 23.38 1.05
C ASP A 700 13.16 22.47 2.04
N LEU A 701 12.57 21.33 2.45
CA LEU A 701 13.28 20.35 3.26
C LEU A 701 14.38 19.62 2.48
N LEU A 702 14.15 19.37 1.18
CA LEU A 702 15.15 18.76 0.30
C LEU A 702 16.26 19.74 -0.07
N ALA A 703 15.97 21.05 -0.04
CA ALA A 703 16.99 22.11 -0.22
C ALA A 703 18.15 21.93 0.75
N HIS A 704 17.82 21.77 2.03
CA HIS A 704 18.82 21.61 3.09
C HIS A 704 19.70 20.39 2.84
N GLY A 705 19.11 19.29 2.34
CA GLY A 705 19.87 18.09 1.96
C GLY A 705 20.78 18.27 0.74
N LEU A 706 20.47 19.20 -0.16
CA LEU A 706 21.30 19.55 -1.32
C LEU A 706 22.49 20.44 -0.95
N GLU A 707 22.40 21.18 0.15
CA GLU A 707 23.45 22.10 0.61
C GLU A 707 24.45 21.44 1.57
N VAL A 708 24.01 20.45 2.34
CA VAL A 708 24.85 19.80 3.34
C VAL A 708 25.77 18.75 2.69
N MET A 709 27.05 18.82 3.04
CA MET A 709 28.05 17.80 2.71
C MET A 709 28.15 16.78 3.84
N LEU A 710 28.28 15.49 3.49
CA LEU A 710 28.36 14.37 4.42
C LEU A 710 29.52 14.53 5.43
N GLU A 711 30.65 15.08 5.01
CA GLU A 711 31.79 15.36 5.90
C GLU A 711 31.51 16.43 6.97
N ASN A 712 30.51 17.28 6.75
CA ASN A 712 30.08 18.28 7.72
C ASN A 712 29.04 17.73 8.71
N GLY A 713 28.53 16.52 8.46
CA GLY A 713 27.57 15.84 9.33
C GLY A 713 28.08 15.70 10.76
N MET A 714 27.18 15.90 11.72
CA MET A 714 27.46 15.77 13.15
C MET A 714 27.21 14.33 13.61
N ALA A 715 28.08 13.83 14.49
CA ALA A 715 27.89 12.58 15.22
C ALA A 715 27.92 12.87 16.73
N THR A 716 27.22 12.05 17.51
CA THR A 716 27.29 12.16 18.98
C THR A 716 28.70 11.84 19.49
N GLN A 717 29.41 10.93 18.81
CA GLN A 717 30.80 10.61 19.05
C GLN A 717 31.64 10.95 17.81
N GLU A 718 32.71 11.72 17.99
CA GLU A 718 33.57 12.14 16.87
C GLU A 718 34.34 10.96 16.25
N GLU A 719 34.52 9.87 17.00
CA GLU A 719 35.14 8.63 16.51
C GLU A 719 34.25 7.94 15.47
N ASP A 720 32.93 7.90 15.68
CA ASP A 720 31.96 7.35 14.71
C ASP A 720 32.06 8.06 13.37
N LYS A 721 32.17 9.39 13.39
CA LYS A 721 32.34 10.21 12.19
C LYS A 721 33.58 9.79 11.40
N LYS A 722 34.71 9.58 12.09
CA LYS A 722 35.95 9.15 11.45
C LYS A 722 35.81 7.73 10.87
N SER A 723 35.19 6.82 11.59
CA SER A 723 34.96 5.45 11.13
C SER A 723 34.05 5.41 9.89
N ILE A 724 32.99 6.21 9.84
CA ILE A 724 32.09 6.31 8.68
C ILE A 724 32.83 6.88 7.47
N LEU A 725 33.55 7.99 7.63
CA LEU A 725 34.33 8.58 6.54
C LEU A 725 35.41 7.60 6.05
N GLN A 726 36.06 6.87 6.95
CA GLN A 726 37.01 5.83 6.58
C GLN A 726 36.34 4.65 5.84
N ALA A 727 35.14 4.25 6.24
CA ALA A 727 34.37 3.21 5.56
C ALA A 727 34.01 3.62 4.12
N ILE A 728 33.59 4.87 3.91
CA ILE A 728 33.35 5.44 2.57
C ILE A 728 34.67 5.50 1.78
N ALA A 729 35.74 6.02 2.38
CA ALA A 729 37.06 6.16 1.76
C ALA A 729 37.64 4.81 1.29
N THR A 730 37.39 3.74 2.04
CA THR A 730 37.93 2.39 1.77
C THR A 730 37.01 1.52 0.92
N GLU A 731 35.83 2.00 0.55
CA GLU A 731 34.90 1.30 -0.33
C GLU A 731 35.57 0.98 -1.67
N LYS A 732 35.62 -0.31 -2.03
CA LYS A 732 36.20 -0.76 -3.31
C LYS A 732 35.23 -0.43 -4.44
N PHE A 733 35.42 0.73 -5.05
CA PHE A 733 34.71 1.11 -6.26
C PHE A 733 35.69 1.22 -7.42
N GLU A 734 35.47 0.40 -8.45
CA GLU A 734 36.12 0.58 -9.74
C GLU A 734 35.19 1.41 -10.63
N PRO A 735 35.57 2.63 -11.02
CA PRO A 735 34.73 3.43 -11.90
C PRO A 735 34.54 2.70 -13.23
N GLY A 736 33.31 2.73 -13.73
CA GLY A 736 32.98 2.16 -15.04
C GLY A 736 33.85 2.75 -16.16
N PRO A 737 34.04 2.01 -17.27
CA PRO A 737 34.91 2.43 -18.36
C PRO A 737 34.52 3.82 -18.89
N GLY A 738 35.46 4.77 -18.87
CA GLY A 738 35.28 6.15 -19.34
C GLY A 738 34.81 7.16 -18.29
N LYS A 739 34.60 6.75 -17.03
CA LYS A 739 34.22 7.66 -15.94
C LYS A 739 35.45 8.27 -15.24
N PRO A 740 35.35 9.52 -14.76
CA PRO A 740 36.45 10.14 -14.02
C PRO A 740 36.68 9.45 -12.68
N HIS A 741 37.95 9.34 -12.27
CA HIS A 741 38.30 8.97 -10.91
C HIS A 741 38.04 10.15 -9.98
N VAL A 742 37.10 9.99 -9.06
CA VAL A 742 36.77 10.94 -7.98
C VAL A 742 37.01 10.26 -6.63
N SER A 743 37.21 11.04 -5.57
CA SER A 743 37.28 10.46 -4.22
C SER A 743 35.91 9.86 -3.83
N ASN A 744 35.92 8.85 -2.96
CA ASN A 744 34.68 8.16 -2.59
C ASN A 744 33.72 9.06 -1.81
N GLU A 745 34.25 10.01 -1.02
CA GLU A 745 33.47 10.98 -0.25
C GLU A 745 32.79 11.98 -1.19
N LEU A 746 33.53 12.49 -2.17
CA LEU A 746 32.97 13.39 -3.19
C LEU A 746 31.87 12.67 -3.99
N ARG A 747 32.11 11.41 -4.39
CA ARG A 747 31.09 10.57 -5.04
C ARG A 747 29.85 10.39 -4.16
N ALA A 748 30.02 10.18 -2.87
CA ALA A 748 28.89 10.02 -1.94
C ALA A 748 28.02 11.28 -1.88
N ASN A 749 28.64 12.46 -1.75
CA ASN A 749 27.94 13.74 -1.79
C ASN A 749 27.19 13.95 -3.11
N MET A 750 27.88 13.72 -4.24
CA MET A 750 27.28 13.87 -5.58
C MET A 750 26.08 12.93 -5.77
N THR A 751 26.17 11.69 -5.30
CA THR A 751 25.10 10.70 -5.41
C THR A 751 23.88 11.06 -4.54
N LEU A 752 24.13 11.53 -3.32
CA LEU A 752 23.09 12.02 -2.41
C LEU A 752 22.37 13.22 -3.03
N HIS A 753 23.13 14.24 -3.44
CA HIS A 753 22.60 15.46 -4.01
C HIS A 753 21.84 15.20 -5.31
N SER A 754 22.39 14.40 -6.24
CA SER A 754 21.71 14.10 -7.51
C SER A 754 20.40 13.34 -7.29
N THR A 755 20.34 12.46 -6.29
CA THR A 755 19.12 11.69 -5.99
C THR A 755 18.04 12.57 -5.36
N LEU A 756 18.41 13.45 -4.42
CA LEU A 756 17.49 14.44 -3.86
C LEU A 756 17.00 15.42 -4.93
N ALA A 757 17.87 15.82 -5.86
CA ALA A 757 17.53 16.69 -6.97
C ALA A 757 16.47 16.05 -7.91
N ILE A 758 16.61 14.75 -8.22
CA ILE A 758 15.62 14.01 -9.01
C ILE A 758 14.26 13.95 -8.31
N LEU A 759 14.24 13.68 -6.99
CA LEU A 759 12.99 13.66 -6.21
C LEU A 759 12.34 15.05 -6.10
N ALA A 760 13.15 16.10 -6.05
CA ALA A 760 12.71 17.49 -5.98
C ALA A 760 12.19 18.02 -7.34
N TRP A 761 12.68 17.48 -8.45
CA TRP A 761 12.46 18.05 -9.79
C TRP A 761 10.99 18.29 -10.16
N PRO A 762 10.04 17.34 -9.96
CA PRO A 762 8.65 17.55 -10.35
C PRO A 762 8.01 18.75 -9.64
N GLN A 763 8.32 18.97 -8.36
CA GLN A 763 7.81 20.11 -7.60
C GLN A 763 8.55 21.41 -7.92
N ALA A 764 9.85 21.34 -8.21
CA ALA A 764 10.62 22.52 -8.63
C ALA A 764 10.08 23.12 -9.94
N MET A 765 9.62 22.28 -10.87
CA MET A 765 8.95 22.73 -12.11
C MET A 765 7.59 23.38 -11.85
N ASN A 766 6.85 22.92 -10.83
CA ASN A 766 5.48 23.37 -10.54
C ASN A 766 5.40 24.84 -10.05
N ARG A 767 6.51 25.43 -9.61
CA ARG A 767 6.52 26.72 -8.92
C ARG A 767 7.16 27.89 -9.69
N ASP A 768 7.41 27.78 -11.00
CA ASP A 768 8.25 28.74 -11.75
C ASP A 768 9.64 28.93 -11.09
N GLN A 769 10.04 27.93 -10.28
CA GLN A 769 11.18 27.94 -9.38
C GLN A 769 12.45 27.36 -10.02
N LEU A 770 12.44 27.08 -11.32
CA LEU A 770 13.66 26.79 -12.12
C LEU A 770 14.56 28.04 -12.30
N LYS A 771 14.49 29.01 -11.40
CA LYS A 771 15.35 30.20 -11.34
C LYS A 771 16.04 30.28 -9.98
N TYR A 772 16.80 29.25 -9.65
CA TYR A 772 17.64 29.26 -8.46
C TYR A 772 19.13 29.21 -8.81
N GLY A 773 19.59 30.25 -9.51
CA GLY A 773 20.99 30.67 -9.56
C GLY A 773 21.35 31.70 -8.46
N LYS A 774 22.52 31.48 -7.84
CA LYS A 774 23.33 32.29 -6.90
C LYS A 774 22.62 33.31 -5.99
N GLY A 775 22.45 32.92 -4.73
CA GLY A 775 22.09 33.72 -3.53
C GLY A 775 21.95 32.79 -2.32
N ASP A 776 22.03 33.31 -1.09
CA ASP A 776 22.10 32.53 0.17
C ASP A 776 20.85 31.68 0.55
N ASP A 777 19.76 31.72 -0.25
CA ASP A 777 18.47 31.04 0.04
C ASP A 777 17.92 30.25 -1.19
N LYS A 778 18.77 29.58 -1.98
CA LYS A 778 18.38 29.04 -3.29
C LYS A 778 18.84 27.60 -3.55
N ILE A 779 17.89 26.74 -3.97
CA ILE A 779 18.14 25.31 -4.26
C ILE A 779 18.77 25.12 -5.63
N ASP A 780 20.02 24.63 -5.69
CA ASP A 780 20.70 24.30 -6.96
C ASP A 780 20.42 22.86 -7.42
N VAL A 781 19.16 22.59 -7.81
CA VAL A 781 18.74 21.27 -8.34
C VAL A 781 19.46 20.96 -9.65
N GLU A 782 19.71 21.98 -10.47
CA GLU A 782 20.37 21.91 -11.78
C GLU A 782 21.84 21.48 -11.65
N GLY A 783 22.60 22.19 -10.82
CA GLY A 783 24.00 21.88 -10.53
C GLY A 783 24.17 20.55 -9.80
N ALA A 784 23.26 20.20 -8.89
CA ALA A 784 23.29 18.93 -8.19
C ALA A 784 23.13 17.73 -9.13
N LEU A 785 22.24 17.82 -10.13
CA LEU A 785 22.08 16.74 -11.12
C LEU A 785 23.24 16.70 -12.11
N HIS A 786 23.65 17.85 -12.66
CA HIS A 786 24.71 17.91 -13.67
C HIS A 786 26.08 17.51 -13.13
N SER A 787 26.37 17.86 -11.87
CA SER A 787 27.67 17.60 -11.26
C SER A 787 27.94 16.11 -11.09
N ASP A 788 26.93 15.24 -10.94
CA ASP A 788 27.08 13.79 -10.70
C ASP A 788 27.56 13.01 -11.93
N VAL A 789 28.86 13.14 -12.21
CA VAL A 789 29.57 12.41 -13.27
C VAL A 789 29.69 10.90 -13.02
N THR A 790 29.31 10.41 -11.84
CA THR A 790 29.44 9.01 -11.45
C THR A 790 28.18 8.19 -11.69
N ARG A 791 27.02 8.84 -11.81
CA ARG A 791 25.72 8.21 -12.03
C ARG A 791 25.66 7.39 -13.32
N ASP A 792 24.96 6.25 -13.27
CA ASP A 792 24.74 5.38 -14.44
C ASP A 792 23.38 5.58 -15.09
N SER A 793 22.36 5.96 -14.31
CA SER A 793 20.97 5.99 -14.76
C SER A 793 20.19 7.15 -14.17
N VAL A 794 19.43 7.86 -14.99
CA VAL A 794 18.45 8.87 -14.55
C VAL A 794 17.06 8.36 -14.91
N GLU A 795 16.18 8.33 -13.91
CA GLU A 795 14.76 8.00 -14.06
C GLU A 795 13.94 9.12 -13.41
N LEU A 796 13.09 9.75 -14.21
CA LEU A 796 12.28 10.89 -13.79
C LEU A 796 10.90 10.80 -14.47
N SER A 797 9.84 10.92 -13.68
CA SER A 797 8.48 11.07 -14.20
C SER A 797 7.94 12.46 -13.88
N LEU A 798 7.48 13.14 -14.94
CA LEU A 798 6.78 14.42 -14.94
C LEU A 798 5.37 14.24 -15.49
N ALA A 799 4.79 13.04 -15.34
CA ALA A 799 3.47 12.73 -15.84
C ALA A 799 2.36 13.57 -15.15
N HIS A 800 1.43 14.07 -15.97
CA HIS A 800 0.24 14.84 -15.62
C HIS A 800 0.50 16.21 -15.00
N PHE A 801 1.68 16.78 -15.23
CA PHE A 801 1.99 18.17 -14.91
C PHE A 801 1.51 19.12 -16.03
N GLU A 802 0.22 19.03 -16.39
CA GLU A 802 -0.39 19.68 -17.56
C GLU A 802 -0.12 21.18 -17.68
N LYS A 803 -0.07 21.90 -16.55
CA LYS A 803 0.06 23.37 -16.53
C LYS A 803 1.48 23.86 -16.31
N THR A 804 2.38 23.01 -15.83
CA THR A 804 3.70 23.44 -15.33
C THR A 804 4.87 22.74 -16.02
N CYS A 805 4.65 21.58 -16.62
CA CYS A 805 5.62 20.97 -17.52
C CYS A 805 5.56 21.66 -18.88
N VAL A 806 6.43 22.66 -19.07
CA VAL A 806 6.55 23.46 -20.30
C VAL A 806 7.91 23.25 -20.96
N ASP A 807 8.04 23.61 -22.24
CA ASP A 807 9.27 23.42 -23.02
C ASP A 807 10.53 24.01 -22.36
N ALA A 808 10.41 25.17 -21.71
CA ALA A 808 11.52 25.79 -21.00
C ALA A 808 12.06 24.90 -19.88
N GLY A 809 11.19 24.21 -19.15
CA GLY A 809 11.59 23.32 -18.06
C GLY A 809 12.20 22.00 -18.56
N VAL A 810 11.68 21.45 -19.67
CA VAL A 810 12.31 20.28 -20.32
C VAL A 810 13.68 20.64 -20.89
N LYS A 811 13.84 21.86 -21.41
CA LYS A 811 15.13 22.36 -21.89
C LYS A 811 16.16 22.43 -20.77
N VAL A 812 15.81 23.01 -19.62
CA VAL A 812 16.69 23.04 -18.44
C VAL A 812 17.04 21.62 -18.00
N LEU A 813 16.06 20.72 -17.92
CA LEU A 813 16.31 19.32 -17.58
C LEU A 813 17.32 18.67 -18.54
N ALA A 814 17.17 18.90 -19.85
CA ALA A 814 18.06 18.36 -20.87
C ALA A 814 19.49 18.90 -20.73
N GLU A 815 19.66 20.20 -20.46
CA GLU A 815 20.96 20.84 -20.24
C GLU A 815 21.67 20.33 -18.96
N CYS A 816 20.90 19.93 -17.94
CA CYS A 816 21.42 19.46 -16.66
C CYS A 816 21.66 17.94 -16.58
N LEU A 817 21.39 17.18 -17.64
CA LEU A 817 21.63 15.73 -17.62
C LEU A 817 23.12 15.43 -17.35
N PRO A 818 23.44 14.45 -16.48
CA PRO A 818 24.83 14.11 -16.21
C PRO A 818 25.49 13.51 -17.47
N PRO A 819 26.75 13.85 -17.78
CA PRO A 819 27.36 13.57 -19.08
C PRO A 819 27.67 12.08 -19.33
N ASN A 820 27.82 11.28 -18.28
CA ASN A 820 28.30 9.89 -18.34
C ASN A 820 27.22 8.84 -18.06
N ILE A 821 25.93 9.20 -18.16
CA ILE A 821 24.84 8.25 -17.94
C ILE A 821 24.72 7.27 -19.11
N SER A 822 24.34 6.04 -18.79
CA SER A 822 24.11 4.96 -19.76
C SER A 822 22.63 4.65 -19.96
N SER A 823 21.78 4.99 -18.99
CA SER A 823 20.33 4.79 -19.06
C SER A 823 19.59 6.09 -18.74
N LEU A 824 18.69 6.51 -19.62
CA LEU A 824 17.82 7.65 -19.41
C LEU A 824 16.36 7.21 -19.57
N LYS A 825 15.55 7.42 -18.53
CA LYS A 825 14.11 7.19 -18.57
C LYS A 825 13.38 8.45 -18.15
N LEU A 826 12.65 9.06 -19.08
CA LEU A 826 11.83 10.25 -18.83
C LEU A 826 10.39 9.97 -19.23
N SER A 827 9.44 10.29 -18.36
CA SER A 827 8.01 10.28 -18.69
C SER A 827 7.42 11.68 -18.57
N PHE A 828 6.69 12.08 -19.60
CA PHE A 828 5.98 13.34 -19.77
C PHE A 828 4.51 13.07 -20.12
N GLU A 829 3.97 11.91 -19.73
CA GLU A 829 2.58 11.52 -20.01
C GLU A 829 1.61 12.64 -19.60
N GLY A 830 0.66 13.01 -20.46
CA GLY A 830 -0.34 14.03 -20.20
C GLY A 830 0.18 15.48 -20.17
N CYS A 831 1.44 15.76 -20.54
CA CYS A 831 1.98 17.12 -20.55
C CYS A 831 1.62 17.87 -21.85
N ILE A 832 0.38 18.38 -21.91
CA ILE A 832 -0.18 19.02 -23.11
C ILE A 832 0.53 20.30 -23.58
N GLN A 833 1.31 20.96 -22.71
CA GLN A 833 2.03 22.20 -23.04
C GLN A 833 3.36 21.95 -23.76
N LEU A 834 3.80 20.70 -23.92
CA LEU A 834 5.05 20.37 -24.59
C LEU A 834 4.89 20.44 -26.11
N THR A 835 5.87 21.05 -26.77
CA THR A 835 5.92 21.18 -28.22
C THR A 835 7.21 20.57 -28.76
N ASP A 836 7.43 20.68 -30.08
CA ASP A 836 8.68 20.24 -30.71
C ASP A 836 9.92 20.86 -30.08
N ALA A 837 9.82 22.02 -29.43
CA ALA A 837 10.94 22.64 -28.72
C ALA A 837 11.51 21.72 -27.60
N SER A 838 10.65 20.99 -26.87
CA SER A 838 11.07 19.99 -25.89
C SER A 838 11.87 18.85 -26.53
N LEU A 839 11.38 18.31 -27.65
CA LEU A 839 12.06 17.24 -28.37
C LEU A 839 13.41 17.69 -28.92
N HIS A 840 13.49 18.92 -29.45
CA HIS A 840 14.77 19.49 -29.91
C HIS A 840 15.75 19.69 -28.74
N ALA A 841 15.28 20.18 -27.60
CA ALA A 841 16.13 20.41 -26.44
C ALA A 841 16.70 19.11 -25.88
N LEU A 842 15.89 18.04 -25.83
CA LEU A 842 16.36 16.70 -25.49
C LEU A 842 17.36 16.22 -26.55
N ALA A 843 17.00 16.29 -27.83
CA ALA A 843 17.85 15.87 -28.94
C ALA A 843 19.23 16.54 -28.95
N SER A 844 19.33 17.82 -28.59
CA SER A 844 20.63 18.53 -28.58
C SER A 844 21.54 18.17 -27.40
N HIS A 845 21.01 17.53 -26.35
CA HIS A 845 21.75 17.27 -25.10
C HIS A 845 21.75 15.78 -24.68
N LEU A 846 21.33 14.85 -25.55
CA LEU A 846 21.39 13.42 -25.25
C LEU A 846 22.86 12.98 -25.03
N PRO A 847 23.20 12.38 -23.87
CA PRO A 847 24.52 11.81 -23.65
C PRO A 847 24.69 10.49 -24.42
N LYS A 848 25.87 9.87 -24.31
CA LYS A 848 26.16 8.57 -24.95
C LYS A 848 25.43 7.42 -24.24
N LEU A 849 24.15 7.25 -24.56
CA LEU A 849 23.26 6.29 -23.92
C LEU A 849 23.35 4.88 -24.50
N ARG A 850 23.01 3.90 -23.66
CA ARG A 850 22.71 2.50 -24.01
C ARG A 850 21.22 2.21 -23.94
N THR A 851 20.51 2.79 -22.97
CA THR A 851 19.06 2.65 -22.82
C THR A 851 18.42 4.04 -22.84
N LEU A 852 17.44 4.24 -23.71
CA LEU A 852 16.64 5.45 -23.80
C LEU A 852 15.15 5.09 -23.76
N TYR A 853 14.46 5.54 -22.73
CA TYR A 853 13.01 5.49 -22.59
C TYR A 853 12.47 6.92 -22.54
N LEU A 854 11.63 7.28 -23.50
CA LEU A 854 10.92 8.55 -23.51
C LEU A 854 9.43 8.30 -23.69
N ASP A 855 8.65 8.85 -22.78
CA ASP A 855 7.20 8.73 -22.79
C ASP A 855 6.56 10.11 -22.90
N PHE A 856 5.80 10.30 -23.98
CA PHE A 856 5.07 11.51 -24.35
C PHE A 856 3.60 11.20 -24.61
N VAL A 857 3.04 10.15 -23.99
CA VAL A 857 1.63 9.79 -24.17
C VAL A 857 0.74 11.00 -23.85
N GLY A 858 -0.21 11.34 -24.72
CA GLY A 858 -1.11 12.48 -24.53
C GLY A 858 -0.51 13.88 -24.80
N CYS A 859 0.73 13.98 -25.30
CA CYS A 859 1.33 15.27 -25.68
C CYS A 859 0.87 15.72 -27.09
N GLU A 860 -0.32 16.29 -27.17
CA GLU A 860 -1.01 16.59 -28.45
C GLU A 860 -0.29 17.59 -29.38
N ASN A 861 0.60 18.42 -28.84
CA ASN A 861 1.28 19.49 -29.58
C ASN A 861 2.61 19.08 -30.24
N LEU A 862 3.02 17.82 -30.12
CA LEU A 862 4.22 17.28 -30.77
C LEU A 862 3.97 16.95 -32.25
N THR A 863 4.95 17.24 -33.11
CA THR A 863 4.87 16.98 -34.55
C THR A 863 6.08 16.20 -35.08
N ASP A 864 6.02 15.81 -36.36
CA ASP A 864 7.14 15.11 -37.01
C ASP A 864 8.44 15.93 -37.01
N VAL A 865 8.38 17.26 -36.88
CA VAL A 865 9.59 18.10 -36.84
C VAL A 865 10.42 17.77 -35.59
N GLY A 866 9.80 17.72 -34.42
CA GLY A 866 10.47 17.33 -33.18
C GLY A 866 10.93 15.87 -33.21
N MET A 867 10.11 14.96 -33.76
CA MET A 867 10.50 13.55 -33.89
C MET A 867 11.71 13.37 -34.81
N LYS A 868 11.80 14.11 -35.92
CA LYS A 868 12.97 14.06 -36.81
C LYS A 868 14.23 14.52 -36.09
N ALA A 869 14.15 15.63 -35.37
CA ALA A 869 15.27 16.13 -34.57
C ALA A 869 15.74 15.10 -33.55
N LEU A 870 14.81 14.46 -32.82
CA LEU A 870 15.13 13.38 -31.89
C LEU A 870 15.79 12.19 -32.59
N ALA A 871 15.23 11.73 -33.72
CA ALA A 871 15.75 10.61 -34.49
C ALA A 871 17.17 10.85 -35.03
N GLU A 872 17.48 12.08 -35.44
CA GLU A 872 18.78 12.45 -35.97
C GLU A 872 19.88 12.50 -34.90
N SER A 873 19.50 12.75 -33.65
CA SER A 873 20.43 12.86 -32.51
C SER A 873 20.53 11.59 -31.65
N LEU A 874 19.93 10.47 -32.05
CA LEU A 874 20.04 9.22 -31.30
C LEU A 874 21.50 8.72 -31.26
N PRO A 875 22.04 8.35 -30.08
CA PRO A 875 23.42 7.95 -29.95
C PRO A 875 23.69 6.58 -30.59
N GLU A 876 24.87 6.42 -31.23
CA GLU A 876 25.25 5.17 -31.90
C GLU A 876 25.44 3.99 -30.95
N THR A 877 25.64 4.26 -29.66
CA THR A 877 25.86 3.27 -28.59
C THR A 877 24.59 2.62 -28.07
N LEU A 878 23.42 3.00 -28.61
CA LEU A 878 22.12 2.61 -28.09
C LEU A 878 21.84 1.11 -28.31
N ALA A 879 21.43 0.44 -27.23
CA ALA A 879 21.06 -0.97 -27.19
C ALA A 879 19.55 -1.17 -27.01
N GLU A 880 18.88 -0.25 -26.31
CA GLU A 880 17.45 -0.30 -26.02
C GLU A 880 16.83 1.08 -26.25
N LEU A 881 15.75 1.10 -27.05
CA LEU A 881 14.99 2.30 -27.36
C LEU A 881 13.50 2.05 -27.13
N GLU A 882 12.90 2.83 -26.25
CA GLU A 882 11.46 2.86 -26.03
C GLU A 882 10.94 4.29 -26.20
N LEU A 883 10.04 4.50 -27.15
CA LEU A 883 9.40 5.78 -27.42
C LEU A 883 7.88 5.63 -27.39
N HIS A 884 7.23 6.39 -26.52
CA HIS A 884 5.77 6.36 -26.38
C HIS A 884 5.13 7.67 -26.80
N PHE A 885 4.29 7.63 -27.83
CA PHE A 885 3.59 8.80 -28.39
C PHE A 885 2.09 8.54 -28.55
N VAL A 886 1.52 7.67 -27.71
CA VAL A 886 0.09 7.35 -27.79
C VAL A 886 -0.73 8.62 -27.58
N GLY A 887 -1.70 8.91 -28.46
CA GLY A 887 -2.54 10.12 -28.37
C GLY A 887 -1.88 11.43 -28.86
N CYS A 888 -0.67 11.38 -29.42
CA CYS A 888 -0.05 12.55 -30.06
C CYS A 888 -0.63 12.78 -31.47
N VAL A 889 -1.84 13.34 -31.55
CA VAL A 889 -2.66 13.42 -32.78
C VAL A 889 -2.02 14.14 -33.98
N ARG A 890 -0.97 14.94 -33.75
CA ARG A 890 -0.27 15.71 -34.79
C ARG A 890 0.97 15.02 -35.38
N LEU A 891 1.33 13.84 -34.87
CA LEU A 891 2.39 13.01 -35.45
C LEU A 891 1.89 12.21 -36.66
N ASN A 892 2.69 12.25 -37.73
CA ASN A 892 2.45 11.52 -38.97
C ASN A 892 3.58 10.49 -39.22
N SER A 893 3.69 9.99 -40.46
CA SER A 893 4.69 8.98 -40.85
C SER A 893 6.08 9.56 -41.12
N SER A 894 6.20 10.87 -41.37
CA SER A 894 7.46 11.45 -41.86
C SER A 894 8.60 11.42 -40.83
N GLY A 895 8.28 11.55 -39.54
CA GLY A 895 9.25 11.38 -38.45
C GLY A 895 9.66 9.93 -38.26
N LEU A 896 8.73 8.99 -38.47
CA LEU A 896 9.01 7.54 -38.42
C LEU A 896 9.94 7.08 -39.54
N GLU A 897 9.83 7.68 -40.73
CA GLU A 897 10.75 7.40 -41.85
C GLU A 897 12.20 7.76 -41.47
N THR A 898 12.42 8.96 -40.92
CA THR A 898 13.74 9.38 -40.43
C THR A 898 14.23 8.48 -39.31
N LEU A 899 13.38 8.14 -38.34
CA LEU A 899 13.71 7.22 -37.26
C LEU A 899 14.15 5.85 -37.81
N SER A 900 13.35 5.25 -38.69
CA SER A 900 13.63 3.93 -39.27
C SER A 900 14.96 3.88 -39.99
N ASN A 901 15.29 4.92 -40.77
CA ASN A 901 16.56 5.04 -41.46
C ASN A 901 17.75 5.16 -40.49
N LYS A 902 17.59 5.92 -39.40
CA LYS A 902 18.65 6.14 -38.40
C LYS A 902 18.87 4.94 -37.48
N LEU A 903 17.88 4.08 -37.29
CA LEU A 903 18.02 2.85 -36.48
C LEU A 903 18.70 1.70 -37.24
N GLN A 904 18.71 1.69 -38.59
CA GLN A 904 19.35 0.61 -39.38
C GLN A 904 20.86 0.42 -39.11
N PRO A 905 21.72 1.46 -39.06
CA PRO A 905 23.15 1.28 -38.84
C PRO A 905 23.51 0.88 -37.41
N LEU A 906 22.58 0.94 -36.46
CA LEU A 906 22.84 0.67 -35.04
C LEU A 906 22.97 -0.85 -34.78
N GLN A 907 24.20 -1.35 -34.87
CA GLN A 907 24.50 -2.79 -34.75
C GLN A 907 24.19 -3.36 -33.37
N PHE A 908 24.27 -2.53 -32.32
CA PHE A 908 24.09 -2.94 -30.93
C PHE A 908 22.64 -2.83 -30.44
N LEU A 909 21.73 -2.27 -31.25
CA LEU A 909 20.33 -2.08 -30.91
C LEU A 909 19.58 -3.42 -30.92
N ARG A 910 19.11 -3.83 -29.74
CA ARG A 910 18.42 -5.11 -29.48
C ARG A 910 16.93 -4.93 -29.28
N VAL A 911 16.54 -3.90 -28.53
CA VAL A 911 15.14 -3.64 -28.17
C VAL A 911 14.72 -2.32 -28.81
N VAL A 912 13.61 -2.37 -29.55
CA VAL A 912 12.97 -1.17 -30.13
C VAL A 912 11.48 -1.30 -29.90
N LYS A 913 10.92 -0.38 -29.12
CA LYS A 913 9.49 -0.27 -28.91
C LYS A 913 9.05 1.15 -29.21
N VAL A 914 8.18 1.32 -30.18
CA VAL A 914 7.70 2.64 -30.60
C VAL A 914 6.18 2.58 -30.67
N THR A 915 5.49 3.35 -29.85
CA THR A 915 4.02 3.33 -29.79
C THR A 915 3.42 4.61 -30.35
N TYR A 916 2.58 4.47 -31.38
CA TYR A 916 1.93 5.56 -32.12
C TYR A 916 0.39 5.37 -32.17
N ALA A 917 -0.17 4.52 -31.33
CA ALA A 917 -1.63 4.36 -31.22
C ALA A 917 -2.32 5.71 -30.95
N GLY A 918 -3.40 6.03 -31.66
CA GLY A 918 -4.09 7.33 -31.54
C GLY A 918 -3.40 8.52 -32.23
N THR A 919 -2.26 8.32 -32.92
CA THR A 919 -1.70 9.29 -33.89
C THR A 919 -2.27 9.04 -35.29
N ARG A 920 -1.86 9.79 -36.32
CA ARG A 920 -2.27 9.51 -37.71
C ARG A 920 -1.72 8.19 -38.27
N VAL A 921 -0.67 7.65 -37.65
CA VAL A 921 -0.09 6.34 -38.00
C VAL A 921 -0.86 5.21 -37.31
N ASN A 922 -1.43 5.47 -36.13
CA ASN A 922 -2.28 4.58 -35.32
C ASN A 922 -1.77 3.13 -35.18
N ARG A 923 -0.45 2.93 -35.04
CA ARG A 923 0.18 1.61 -34.96
C ARG A 923 1.25 1.58 -33.88
N ASN A 924 1.52 0.40 -33.33
CA ASN A 924 2.66 0.17 -32.44
C ASN A 924 3.67 -0.74 -33.13
N PHE A 925 4.95 -0.51 -32.87
CA PHE A 925 6.06 -1.27 -33.42
C PHE A 925 6.86 -1.88 -32.27
N ALA A 926 7.00 -3.20 -32.28
CA ALA A 926 7.74 -3.95 -31.26
C ALA A 926 9.16 -4.34 -31.73
N SER A 927 9.51 -4.02 -32.97
CA SER A 927 10.83 -4.32 -33.52
C SER A 927 11.29 -3.35 -34.61
N ARG A 928 12.61 -3.26 -34.81
CA ARG A 928 13.23 -2.54 -35.93
C ARG A 928 12.78 -3.05 -37.30
N ALA A 929 12.42 -4.34 -37.39
CA ALA A 929 12.02 -4.97 -38.64
C ALA A 929 10.61 -4.53 -39.05
N GLU A 930 9.66 -4.47 -38.10
CA GLU A 930 8.31 -3.94 -38.32
C GLU A 930 8.35 -2.47 -38.76
N LEU A 931 9.16 -1.65 -38.07
CA LEU A 931 9.32 -0.23 -38.39
C LEU A 931 9.87 -0.03 -39.82
N ARG A 932 10.83 -0.86 -40.24
CA ARG A 932 11.40 -0.83 -41.59
C ARG A 932 10.39 -1.26 -42.65
N ALA A 933 9.68 -2.36 -42.40
CA ALA A 933 8.68 -2.88 -43.32
C ALA A 933 7.61 -1.82 -43.62
N PHE A 934 7.11 -1.16 -42.58
CA PHE A 934 6.11 -0.09 -42.69
C PHE A 934 6.61 1.08 -43.54
N VAL A 935 7.81 1.60 -43.26
CA VAL A 935 8.39 2.73 -44.00
C VAL A 935 8.65 2.38 -45.47
N SER A 936 9.16 1.18 -45.74
CA SER A 936 9.42 0.72 -47.12
C SER A 936 8.14 0.57 -47.96
N PHE A 937 7.03 0.20 -47.32
CA PHE A 937 5.73 0.08 -47.97
C PHE A 937 5.09 1.45 -48.23
N GLY A 938 5.24 2.40 -47.29
CA GLY A 938 4.80 3.79 -47.47
C GLY A 938 5.55 4.54 -48.57
N SER A 939 6.87 4.36 -48.69
CA SER A 939 7.65 4.99 -49.76
C SER A 939 7.28 4.44 -51.14
N TRP A 940 6.98 3.15 -51.25
CA TRP A 940 6.55 2.49 -52.50
C TRP A 940 5.24 3.06 -53.05
N MET A 941 4.28 3.43 -52.19
CA MET A 941 3.05 4.13 -52.59
C MET A 941 3.28 5.59 -53.04
N SER A 942 4.38 6.22 -52.61
CA SER A 942 4.64 7.63 -52.88
C SER A 942 5.39 7.90 -54.20
N THR A 943 6.23 6.97 -54.68
CA THR A 943 7.15 7.24 -55.80
C THR A 943 6.74 6.71 -57.17
N GLU A 944 5.85 5.74 -57.34
CA GLU A 944 5.40 5.32 -58.67
C GLU A 944 3.92 4.88 -58.66
N HIS A 945 3.13 5.38 -59.62
CA HIS A 945 1.74 4.96 -59.97
C HIS A 945 0.54 5.81 -59.51
N THR A 946 0.69 7.06 -59.09
CA THR A 946 -0.47 7.96 -58.91
C THR A 946 -1.14 8.40 -60.23
N SER A 947 -0.48 8.24 -61.39
CA SER A 947 -1.03 8.64 -62.71
C SER A 947 -1.77 7.52 -63.46
N ALA A 948 -1.52 6.25 -63.14
CA ALA A 948 -2.11 5.11 -63.86
C ALA A 948 -3.49 4.70 -63.31
N MET A 949 -3.73 4.84 -62.00
CA MET A 949 -5.00 4.46 -61.37
C MET A 949 -6.14 5.46 -61.61
N HIS A 950 -5.84 6.74 -61.83
CA HIS A 950 -6.87 7.76 -62.05
C HIS A 950 -7.68 7.58 -63.35
N ARG A 951 -7.15 6.84 -64.34
CA ARG A 951 -7.87 6.57 -65.61
C ARG A 951 -8.73 5.31 -65.59
N VAL A 952 -8.53 4.43 -64.62
CA VAL A 952 -9.27 3.15 -64.56
C VAL A 952 -10.53 3.25 -63.69
N LEU A 953 -10.56 4.18 -62.72
CA LEU A 953 -11.68 4.33 -61.79
C LEU A 953 -12.86 5.20 -62.29
N PHE A 954 -12.82 5.74 -63.51
CA PHE A 954 -13.94 6.51 -64.08
C PHE A 954 -14.80 5.73 -65.09
N ARG A 955 -14.70 4.39 -65.12
CA ARG A 955 -15.49 3.54 -66.02
C ARG A 955 -16.19 2.35 -65.37
N PHE A 956 -16.37 2.35 -64.05
CA PHE A 956 -17.28 1.43 -63.35
C PHE A 956 -18.12 2.18 -62.33
#